data_AF-A0A9W8XMR2-F1
#
_entry.id   AF-A0A9W8XMR2-F1
#
_cell.length_a   1.000
_cell.length_b   1.000
_cell.length_c   1.000
_cell.angle_alpha   90.00
_cell.angle_beta   90.00
_cell.angle_gamma   90.00
#
_symmetry.space_group_name_H-M   'P 1'
#
loop_
_entity.id
_entity.type
_entity.pdbx_description
1 polymer ?
#
loop_
_entity_poly.entity_id
_entity_poly.type
_entity_poly.pdbx_seq_one_letter_code
_entity_poly.pdbx_strand_id
1 'polypeptide(L)'
;MYVFRLINVILETPAEMPSPQRIGHALGEVGHLSIAVAGQNLVLIYLCSRVVTPWVADFCIFAAVTLVLDLAFHLTFFLAVLSVDVQRMELSDSLERIDLNQRAVKKRRTERQTWLSALRQGTLPVSTRFAGSVAILSFLLAINWHFFDSSGRKLSVHTVKERLFRRQVKLEVPSTWSPPSINQARTPADWLRIQDHNTAKELFDFIKPGAHSFVARIYDPILIVSKNATGRDVAQKTSSLAESFRHFARGHAYSAALIVAFLIAGVTLLMNYLLWTGLPEGVGEEDEDEDALFNVETLSAVQALDIVRLASSPKGHIVSVSLDRTTSIWYHDQNGFRQTTLQTAAMKPKLWPIVASAIDDASNLLALCSTDGLIGLWNLTAARFSTVQTVDLRGQIPILLTFTTIPRAGQDVFTLLLVTADGYLTEFETRGGNHHTRRICTRAVLCATIYTSRKGELSVVFVTRTGEVHILALDSGHDKTSEVVAGLDPGPPPGSNPLKIRCIEAVPALGLIFALRDEEAEIFDFNSRALVHAFRIGHAKPHFFRVMHSAPRQCACGAPAVHSLSVAYAEEDTDHLIMQTFTLDECPTSLICLGKPSDNDTHTCRGLASAQDIVHIVEPAGAWEAISAVGLVGIRRCDSALTPSSVASGAEYAPPRPSALASALYERAVRHDIPFKSAITATSTSPSTHNTDGDAWQAWTLSMSGEFRSRPLTSTSHNDTDELLGDDQLFVATPGPITKLGKRSVAVGFGNTIKIITLGKETFDGSGTSVDLGMAIHKSKMRRGPGRKLQ
;
A
#
# COMPACT_ATOMS: atom_id res chain seq x y z
N MET A 1 29.92 17.90 1.53
CA MET A 1 30.00 16.78 0.57
C MET A 1 31.01 15.70 0.98
N TYR A 2 32.20 16.04 1.48
CA TYR A 2 33.19 15.04 1.96
C TYR A 2 32.70 14.18 3.13
N VAL A 3 31.98 14.78 4.08
CA VAL A 3 31.27 14.10 5.18
C VAL A 3 30.46 12.90 4.67
N PHE A 4 29.63 13.10 3.65
CA PHE A 4 28.77 12.04 3.10
C PHE A 4 29.55 10.92 2.40
N ARG A 5 30.65 11.25 1.70
CA ARG A 5 31.51 10.22 1.09
C ARG A 5 32.21 9.37 2.14
N LEU A 6 32.66 9.99 3.23
CA LEU A 6 33.29 9.27 4.34
C LEU A 6 32.29 8.34 5.03
N ILE A 7 31.07 8.84 5.32
CA ILE A 7 30.00 8.03 5.93
C ILE A 7 29.60 6.86 5.03
N ASN A 8 29.45 7.10 3.71
CA ASN A 8 29.05 6.05 2.77
C ASN A 8 30.10 4.92 2.68
N VAL A 9 31.39 5.25 2.62
CA VAL A 9 32.47 4.23 2.60
C VAL A 9 32.56 3.47 3.93
N ILE A 10 32.26 4.13 5.07
CA ILE A 10 32.17 3.45 6.36
C ILE A 10 31.00 2.45 6.38
N LEU A 11 29.86 2.79 5.78
CA LEU A 11 28.69 1.91 5.67
C LEU A 11 28.91 0.75 4.69
N GLU A 12 29.67 0.97 3.61
CA GLU A 12 30.02 -0.06 2.63
C GLU A 12 31.02 -1.10 3.17
N THR A 13 31.85 -0.72 4.15
CA THR A 13 32.87 -1.61 4.71
C THR A 13 32.21 -2.61 5.69
N PRO A 14 32.43 -3.94 5.53
CA PRO A 14 31.72 -4.96 6.30
C PRO A 14 31.94 -4.85 7.82
N ALA A 15 30.88 -5.11 8.60
CA ALA A 15 30.87 -5.03 10.07
C ALA A 15 31.69 -6.11 10.81
N GLU A 16 32.46 -6.92 10.10
CA GLU A 16 33.33 -7.96 10.68
C GLU A 16 34.66 -7.38 11.20
N MET A 17 35.02 -6.15 10.79
CA MET A 17 36.22 -5.45 11.26
C MET A 17 35.92 -4.52 12.44
N PRO A 18 36.82 -4.38 13.43
CA PRO A 18 36.59 -3.48 14.55
C PRO A 18 36.48 -2.02 14.07
N SER A 19 35.53 -1.27 14.64
CA SER A 19 35.17 0.09 14.19
C SER A 19 36.35 1.05 13.98
N PRO A 20 37.41 1.10 14.83
CA PRO A 20 38.55 1.98 14.59
C PRO A 20 39.31 1.64 13.30
N GLN A 21 39.38 0.36 12.92
CA GLN A 21 40.04 -0.08 11.69
C GLN A 21 39.21 0.23 10.45
N ARG A 22 37.87 0.10 10.56
CA ARG A 22 36.95 0.45 9.46
C ARG A 22 36.99 1.94 9.13
N ILE A 23 36.99 2.79 10.15
CA ILE A 23 37.10 4.25 9.98
C ILE A 23 38.48 4.62 9.43
N GLY A 24 39.54 3.96 9.92
CA GLY A 24 40.90 4.15 9.39
C GLY A 24 41.02 3.78 7.91
N HIS A 25 40.40 2.67 7.48
CA HIS A 25 40.37 2.24 6.09
C HIS A 25 39.59 3.23 5.21
N ALA A 26 38.37 3.60 5.63
CA ALA A 26 37.53 4.56 4.92
C ALA A 26 38.19 5.95 4.81
N LEU A 27 38.89 6.39 5.86
CA LEU A 27 39.65 7.63 5.84
C LEU A 27 40.87 7.54 4.92
N GLY A 28 41.55 6.40 4.84
CA GLY A 28 42.65 6.20 3.89
C GLY A 28 42.18 6.33 2.44
N GLU A 29 40.99 5.81 2.15
CA GLU A 29 40.40 5.82 0.81
C GLU A 29 39.81 7.17 0.41
N VAL A 30 39.18 7.91 1.34
CA VAL A 30 38.50 9.18 1.01
C VAL A 30 39.30 10.42 1.42
N GLY A 31 40.17 10.31 2.43
CA GLY A 31 40.91 11.43 3.01
C GLY A 31 41.85 12.11 2.03
N HIS A 32 42.57 11.34 1.20
CA HIS A 32 43.47 11.89 0.19
C HIS A 32 42.73 12.71 -0.88
N LEU A 33 41.50 12.31 -1.23
CA LEU A 33 40.64 13.04 -2.14
C LEU A 33 40.15 14.36 -1.53
N SER A 34 39.83 14.38 -0.23
CA SER A 34 39.42 15.59 0.49
C SER A 34 40.56 16.62 0.54
N ILE A 35 41.77 16.18 0.87
CA ILE A 35 42.97 17.04 0.89
C ILE A 35 43.29 17.57 -0.51
N ALA A 36 43.18 16.72 -1.54
CA ALA A 36 43.46 17.13 -2.92
C ALA A 36 42.53 18.27 -3.40
N VAL A 37 41.23 18.20 -3.09
CA VAL A 37 40.28 19.23 -3.51
C VAL A 37 40.39 20.49 -2.65
N ALA A 38 40.62 20.37 -1.34
CA ALA A 38 40.94 21.53 -0.51
C ALA A 38 42.19 22.26 -1.04
N GLY A 39 43.22 21.51 -1.45
CA GLY A 39 44.40 22.04 -2.12
C GLY A 39 44.08 22.73 -3.45
N GLN A 40 43.27 22.11 -4.30
CA GLN A 40 42.82 22.72 -5.56
C GLN A 40 42.07 24.04 -5.33
N ASN A 41 41.17 24.09 -4.36
CA ASN A 41 40.42 25.31 -4.03
C ASN A 41 41.33 26.40 -3.45
N LEU A 42 42.33 26.03 -2.65
CA LEU A 42 43.30 26.99 -2.10
C LEU A 42 44.20 27.58 -3.21
N VAL A 43 44.62 26.77 -4.18
CA VAL A 43 45.34 27.22 -5.39
C VAL A 43 44.45 28.15 -6.22
N LEU A 44 43.17 27.81 -6.38
CA LEU A 44 42.21 28.64 -7.12
C LEU A 44 42.02 30.01 -6.46
N ILE A 45 41.79 30.06 -5.14
CA ILE A 45 41.64 31.29 -4.37
C ILE A 45 42.92 32.13 -4.44
N TYR A 46 44.09 31.49 -4.36
CA TYR A 46 45.39 32.16 -4.49
C TYR A 46 45.62 32.74 -5.90
N LEU A 47 45.23 32.04 -6.96
CA LEU A 47 45.30 32.58 -8.32
C LEU A 47 44.32 33.74 -8.50
N CYS A 48 43.11 33.63 -7.93
CA CYS A 48 42.10 34.69 -7.98
C CYS A 48 42.56 35.94 -7.22
N SER A 49 43.17 35.81 -6.04
CA SER A 49 43.66 36.96 -5.26
C SER A 49 44.70 37.80 -6.01
N ARG A 50 45.42 37.22 -6.97
CA ARG A 50 46.37 37.95 -7.84
C ARG A 50 45.71 38.72 -8.99
N VAL A 51 44.54 38.27 -9.44
CA VAL A 51 43.83 38.87 -10.59
C VAL A 51 42.89 39.99 -10.14
N VAL A 52 42.39 39.87 -8.91
CA VAL A 52 41.27 40.62 -8.35
C VAL A 52 41.74 41.91 -7.64
N THR A 53 40.82 42.87 -7.44
CA THR A 53 41.10 44.15 -6.76
C THR A 53 41.62 43.96 -5.31
N PRO A 54 42.44 44.88 -4.77
CA PRO A 54 43.08 44.71 -3.45
C PRO A 54 42.08 44.44 -2.31
N TRP A 55 40.93 45.11 -2.30
CA TRP A 55 39.87 44.91 -1.31
C TRP A 55 39.31 43.47 -1.28
N VAL A 56 39.19 42.86 -2.46
CA VAL A 56 38.66 41.50 -2.60
C VAL A 56 39.78 40.46 -2.45
N ALA A 57 41.05 40.85 -2.65
CA ALA A 57 42.20 40.01 -2.33
C ALA A 57 42.32 39.74 -0.82
N ASP A 58 42.03 40.74 0.04
CA ASP A 58 41.99 40.55 1.50
C ASP A 58 40.88 39.57 1.91
N PHE A 59 39.72 39.64 1.26
CA PHE A 59 38.64 38.67 1.45
C PHE A 59 39.05 37.25 1.01
N CYS A 60 39.77 37.11 -0.10
CA CYS A 60 40.32 35.82 -0.55
C CYS A 60 41.32 35.22 0.46
N ILE A 61 42.14 36.05 1.11
CA ILE A 61 43.07 35.59 2.16
C ILE A 61 42.29 35.06 3.36
N PHE A 62 41.26 35.78 3.81
CA PHE A 62 40.38 35.32 4.89
C PHE A 62 39.67 34.00 4.53
N ALA A 63 39.18 33.87 3.30
CA ALA A 63 38.54 32.65 2.80
C ALA A 63 39.53 31.47 2.76
N ALA A 64 40.79 31.71 2.38
CA ALA A 64 41.84 30.69 2.39
C ALA A 64 42.15 30.20 3.80
N VAL A 65 42.27 31.11 4.78
CA VAL A 65 42.48 30.75 6.20
C VAL A 65 41.30 29.95 6.73
N THR A 66 40.07 30.39 6.44
CA THR A 66 38.85 29.70 6.86
C THR A 66 38.77 28.29 6.27
N LEU A 67 39.14 28.10 5.00
CA LEU A 67 39.18 26.78 4.36
C LEU A 67 40.19 25.84 5.02
N VAL A 68 41.36 26.34 5.40
CA VAL A 68 42.37 25.54 6.13
C VAL A 68 41.87 25.14 7.51
N LEU A 69 41.22 26.06 8.24
CA LEU A 69 40.63 25.76 9.54
C LEU A 69 39.48 24.75 9.43
N ASP A 70 38.63 24.88 8.42
CA ASP A 70 37.55 23.94 8.13
C ASP A 70 38.10 22.53 7.83
N LEU A 71 39.16 22.42 7.00
CA LEU A 71 39.84 21.15 6.74
C LEU A 71 40.42 20.55 8.03
N ALA A 72 41.03 21.38 8.88
CA ALA A 72 41.58 20.93 10.16
C ALA A 72 40.48 20.41 11.09
N PHE A 73 39.37 21.13 11.26
CA PHE A 73 38.23 20.67 12.06
C PHE A 73 37.57 19.42 11.49
N HIS A 74 37.51 19.29 10.17
CA HIS A 74 36.93 18.11 9.54
C HIS A 74 37.79 16.84 9.77
N LEU A 75 39.11 16.96 9.66
CA LEU A 75 40.03 15.82 9.86
C LEU A 75 40.24 15.46 11.34
N THR A 76 40.09 16.42 12.25
CA THR A 76 40.34 16.20 13.69
C THR A 76 39.05 16.01 14.47
N PHE A 77 38.24 17.05 14.60
CA PHE A 77 37.05 17.06 15.45
C PHE A 77 35.93 16.19 14.88
N PHE A 78 35.56 16.38 13.62
CA PHE A 78 34.44 15.64 13.01
C PHE A 78 34.73 14.14 12.94
N LEU A 79 35.94 13.76 12.50
CA LEU A 79 36.35 12.36 12.45
C LEU A 79 36.32 11.70 13.84
N ALA A 80 36.75 12.41 14.88
CA ALA A 80 36.72 11.90 16.25
C ALA A 80 35.29 11.68 16.74
N VAL A 81 34.38 12.62 16.50
CA VAL A 81 32.95 12.48 16.86
C VAL A 81 32.31 11.33 16.11
N LEU A 82 32.54 11.23 14.79
CA LEU A 82 32.02 10.13 13.97
C LEU A 82 32.50 8.76 14.47
N SER A 83 33.75 8.68 14.94
CA SER A 83 34.29 7.46 15.52
C SER A 83 33.56 7.02 16.80
N VAL A 84 33.24 7.97 17.67
CA VAL A 84 32.48 7.71 18.89
C VAL A 84 31.03 7.34 18.57
N ASP A 85 30.39 8.04 17.64
CA ASP A 85 29.00 7.78 17.27
C ASP A 85 28.83 6.41 16.61
N VAL A 86 29.76 6.00 15.73
CA VAL A 86 29.75 4.65 15.14
C VAL A 86 29.93 3.57 16.21
N GLN A 87 30.85 3.78 17.16
CA GLN A 87 31.03 2.85 18.29
C GLN A 87 29.77 2.73 19.15
N ARG A 88 29.08 3.85 19.40
CA ARG A 88 27.84 3.88 20.18
C ARG A 88 26.70 3.16 19.45
N MET A 89 26.58 3.34 18.14
CA MET A 89 25.54 2.72 17.32
C MET A 89 25.73 1.20 17.17
N GLU A 90 26.97 0.73 17.08
CA GLU A 90 27.28 -0.71 17.10
C GLU A 90 26.98 -1.36 18.46
N LEU A 91 27.15 -0.62 19.56
CA LEU A 91 26.82 -1.08 20.91
C LEU A 91 25.31 -1.23 21.12
N SER A 92 24.49 -0.35 20.54
CA SER A 92 23.03 -0.51 20.53
C SER A 92 22.57 -1.67 19.63
N ASP A 93 23.16 -1.81 18.44
CA ASP A 93 22.80 -2.89 17.49
C ASP A 93 23.24 -4.27 18.00
N SER A 94 24.36 -4.36 18.73
CA SER A 94 24.76 -5.60 19.41
C SER A 94 23.86 -5.97 20.59
N LEU A 95 23.31 -5.00 21.30
CA LEU A 95 22.30 -5.23 22.35
C LEU A 95 20.98 -5.73 21.76
N GLU A 96 20.53 -5.14 20.65
CA GLU A 96 19.31 -5.54 19.94
C GLU A 96 19.46 -6.91 19.25
N ARG A 97 20.65 -7.23 18.71
CA ARG A 97 20.97 -8.57 18.20
C ARG A 97 21.02 -9.66 19.26
N ILE A 98 21.36 -9.34 20.51
CA ILE A 98 21.30 -10.32 21.61
C ILE A 98 19.84 -10.69 21.92
N ASP A 99 18.91 -9.75 21.74
CA ASP A 99 17.46 -9.99 21.91
C ASP A 99 16.86 -10.79 20.73
N LEU A 100 17.39 -10.62 19.52
CA LEU A 100 16.90 -11.26 18.29
C LEU A 100 17.60 -12.58 17.90
N ASN A 101 18.70 -12.95 18.57
CA ASN A 101 19.53 -14.10 18.17
C ASN A 101 18.93 -15.50 18.45
N GLN A 102 17.68 -15.60 18.91
CA GLN A 102 16.99 -16.90 18.98
C GLN A 102 16.25 -17.28 17.68
N ARG A 103 16.02 -16.38 16.71
CA ARG A 103 15.10 -16.67 15.58
C ARG A 103 15.68 -16.66 14.16
N ALA A 104 16.94 -16.27 13.92
CA ALA A 104 17.38 -15.94 12.54
C ALA A 104 18.56 -16.75 11.95
N VAL A 105 18.76 -18.03 12.29
CA VAL A 105 19.90 -18.82 11.76
C VAL A 105 19.68 -19.41 10.34
N LYS A 106 18.59 -19.09 9.61
CA LYS A 106 18.31 -19.77 8.32
C LYS A 106 18.18 -18.93 7.04
N LYS A 107 18.36 -17.61 7.04
CA LYS A 107 18.22 -16.82 5.81
C LYS A 107 19.35 -15.82 5.57
N ARG A 108 20.60 -16.28 5.53
CA ARG A 108 21.69 -15.43 5.05
C ARG A 108 22.58 -16.15 4.07
N ARG A 109 22.05 -16.43 2.86
CA ARG A 109 22.87 -16.90 1.74
C ARG A 109 22.23 -16.77 0.35
N THR A 110 21.59 -15.65 0.03
CA THR A 110 21.30 -15.30 -1.37
C THR A 110 20.99 -13.81 -1.50
N GLU A 111 21.97 -12.97 -1.20
CA GLU A 111 21.88 -11.55 -1.54
C GLU A 111 23.28 -10.94 -1.56
N ARG A 112 23.97 -11.07 -2.70
CA ARG A 112 25.20 -10.31 -2.92
C ARG A 112 25.51 -10.07 -4.40
N GLN A 113 24.52 -10.10 -5.29
CA GLN A 113 24.77 -9.94 -6.73
C GLN A 113 24.06 -8.76 -7.42
N THR A 114 23.32 -7.91 -6.70
CA THR A 114 22.54 -6.82 -7.31
C THR A 114 23.19 -5.43 -7.25
N TRP A 115 24.45 -5.31 -6.81
CA TRP A 115 25.16 -4.01 -6.81
C TRP A 115 26.14 -3.84 -7.99
N LEU A 116 26.57 -4.94 -8.61
CA LEU A 116 27.48 -4.91 -9.77
C LEU A 116 26.75 -4.57 -11.09
N SER A 117 25.43 -4.78 -11.17
CA SER A 117 24.60 -4.40 -12.32
C SER A 117 24.29 -2.90 -12.34
N ALA A 118 24.09 -2.27 -11.18
CA ALA A 118 23.94 -0.82 -11.05
C ALA A 118 25.25 -0.07 -11.36
N LEU A 119 26.41 -0.66 -11.03
CA LEU A 119 27.71 -0.08 -11.35
C LEU A 119 28.04 -0.10 -12.86
N ARG A 120 27.39 -0.99 -13.63
CA ARG A 120 27.61 -1.14 -15.08
C ARG A 120 26.78 -0.16 -15.92
N GLN A 121 25.77 0.49 -15.34
CA GLN A 121 24.95 1.51 -15.99
C GLN A 121 25.51 2.94 -15.88
N GLY A 122 26.65 3.14 -15.22
CA GLY A 122 27.53 4.28 -15.52
C GLY A 122 26.93 5.67 -15.34
N THR A 123 26.02 5.88 -14.40
CA THR A 123 25.49 7.21 -14.03
C THR A 123 25.97 7.61 -12.65
N LEU A 124 27.29 7.64 -12.44
CA LEU A 124 27.84 8.45 -11.35
C LEU A 124 27.84 9.93 -11.81
N PRO A 125 27.27 10.86 -11.02
CA PRO A 125 27.22 12.26 -11.39
C PRO A 125 28.65 12.83 -11.45
N VAL A 126 29.16 12.98 -12.67
CA VAL A 126 30.51 13.52 -12.97
C VAL A 126 30.68 14.99 -12.50
N SER A 127 29.61 15.67 -12.04
CA SER A 127 29.66 17.10 -11.74
C SER A 127 30.00 17.47 -10.29
N THR A 128 29.96 16.56 -9.32
CA THR A 128 30.05 17.01 -7.91
C THR A 128 31.45 17.43 -7.47
N ARG A 129 32.50 16.96 -8.16
CA ARG A 129 33.90 17.34 -7.87
C ARG A 129 34.21 18.79 -8.27
N PHE A 130 33.51 19.31 -9.28
CA PHE A 130 33.76 20.66 -9.81
C PHE A 130 32.73 21.69 -9.37
N ALA A 131 31.54 21.28 -8.90
CA ALA A 131 30.49 22.19 -8.47
C ALA A 131 30.95 23.18 -7.38
N GLY A 132 31.72 22.70 -6.38
CA GLY A 132 32.26 23.56 -5.32
C GLY A 132 33.27 24.60 -5.85
N SER A 133 34.18 24.19 -6.72
CA SER A 133 35.18 25.10 -7.32
C SER A 133 34.54 26.11 -8.27
N VAL A 134 33.51 25.69 -9.03
CA VAL A 134 32.73 26.56 -9.91
C VAL A 134 31.95 27.58 -9.08
N ALA A 135 31.31 27.18 -7.98
CA ALA A 135 30.61 28.09 -7.09
C ALA A 135 31.53 29.16 -6.47
N ILE A 136 32.72 28.76 -6.00
CA ILE A 136 33.72 29.70 -5.46
C ILE A 136 34.19 30.68 -6.55
N LEU A 137 34.50 30.19 -7.75
CA LEU A 137 34.93 31.03 -8.88
C LEU A 137 33.84 32.03 -9.29
N SER A 138 32.59 31.58 -9.39
CA SER A 138 31.44 32.43 -9.73
C SER A 138 31.18 33.50 -8.67
N PHE A 139 31.28 33.16 -7.39
CA PHE A 139 31.12 34.12 -6.30
C PHE A 139 32.22 35.19 -6.30
N LEU A 140 33.48 34.77 -6.49
CA LEU A 140 34.62 35.68 -6.60
C LEU A 140 34.53 36.59 -7.83
N LEU A 141 34.06 36.07 -8.97
CA LEU A 141 33.80 36.86 -10.17
C LEU A 141 32.68 37.90 -9.95
N ALA A 142 31.60 37.52 -9.26
CA ALA A 142 30.50 38.41 -8.95
C ALA A 142 30.94 39.56 -8.02
N ILE A 143 31.70 39.26 -6.96
CA ILE A 143 32.25 40.28 -6.06
C ILE A 143 33.26 41.17 -6.79
N ASN A 144 34.18 40.58 -7.56
CA ASN A 144 35.15 41.34 -8.32
C ASN A 144 34.48 42.29 -9.32
N TRP A 145 33.37 41.90 -9.95
CA TRP A 145 32.60 42.78 -10.82
C TRP A 145 31.95 43.95 -10.07
N HIS A 146 31.34 43.70 -8.91
CA HIS A 146 30.69 44.74 -8.08
C HIS A 146 31.66 45.87 -7.71
N PHE A 147 32.89 45.55 -7.33
CA PHE A 147 33.88 46.57 -6.92
C PHE A 147 34.64 47.20 -8.11
N PHE A 148 34.57 46.61 -9.31
CA PHE A 148 35.24 47.13 -10.52
C PHE A 148 34.57 48.38 -11.12
N ASP A 149 33.26 48.55 -10.91
CA ASP A 149 32.47 49.65 -11.50
C ASP A 149 32.90 51.04 -11.00
N SER A 150 33.59 51.10 -9.85
CA SER A 150 34.12 52.36 -9.30
C SER A 150 35.30 52.95 -10.10
N SER A 151 35.90 52.19 -11.03
CA SER A 151 37.17 52.57 -11.67
C SER A 151 37.22 52.36 -13.18
N GLY A 152 36.11 52.52 -13.91
CA GLY A 152 36.04 52.92 -15.34
C GLY A 152 36.95 52.23 -16.38
N ARG A 153 37.57 51.07 -16.09
CA ARG A 153 38.55 50.40 -16.96
C ARG A 153 38.04 49.02 -17.36
N LYS A 154 37.93 48.78 -18.67
CA LYS A 154 37.46 47.52 -19.25
C LYS A 154 38.52 46.43 -19.09
N LEU A 155 38.10 45.24 -18.65
CA LEU A 155 38.96 44.07 -18.46
C LEU A 155 39.43 43.55 -19.84
N SER A 156 40.69 43.80 -20.21
CA SER A 156 41.31 43.16 -21.39
C SER A 156 42.16 41.98 -20.93
N VAL A 157 42.13 40.89 -21.70
CA VAL A 157 42.86 39.64 -21.45
C VAL A 157 44.38 39.91 -21.34
N HIS A 158 44.88 40.92 -22.06
CA HIS A 158 46.27 41.37 -21.97
C HIS A 158 46.62 41.94 -20.59
N THR A 159 45.70 42.69 -19.99
CA THR A 159 45.89 43.33 -18.67
C THR A 159 45.88 42.31 -17.53
N VAL A 160 45.12 41.22 -17.68
CA VAL A 160 45.11 40.10 -16.74
C VAL A 160 46.44 39.33 -16.82
N LYS A 161 46.95 39.09 -18.03
CA LYS A 161 48.26 38.45 -18.24
C LYS A 161 49.39 39.28 -17.61
N GLU A 162 49.41 40.60 -17.83
CA GLU A 162 50.41 41.48 -17.23
C GLU A 162 50.37 41.49 -15.69
N ARG A 163 49.18 41.43 -15.07
CA ARG A 163 49.05 41.36 -13.60
C ARG A 163 49.47 40.00 -13.02
N LEU A 164 49.25 38.90 -13.75
CA LEU A 164 49.64 37.57 -13.29
C LEU A 164 51.17 37.41 -13.18
N PHE A 165 51.91 38.05 -14.10
CA PHE A 165 53.37 37.94 -14.20
C PHE A 165 54.14 39.04 -13.45
N ARG A 166 53.50 40.11 -12.99
CA ARG A 166 54.17 41.18 -12.23
C ARG A 166 54.08 40.93 -10.73
N ARG A 167 55.22 40.75 -10.07
CA ARG A 167 55.33 40.60 -8.62
C ARG A 167 54.78 41.88 -7.97
N GLN A 168 53.68 41.77 -7.23
CA GLN A 168 53.15 42.88 -6.43
C GLN A 168 54.22 43.28 -5.40
N VAL A 169 54.87 44.41 -5.62
CA VAL A 169 55.59 45.11 -4.56
C VAL A 169 54.50 45.64 -3.62
N LYS A 170 54.57 45.22 -2.36
CA LYS A 170 53.69 45.67 -1.28
C LYS A 170 53.77 47.20 -1.23
N LEU A 171 52.74 47.88 -1.73
CA LEU A 171 52.61 49.32 -1.57
C LEU A 171 52.16 49.55 -0.13
N GLU A 172 53.01 50.23 0.66
CA GLU A 172 52.66 50.68 1.99
C GLU A 172 51.36 51.50 1.96
N VAL A 173 50.54 51.30 2.99
CA VAL A 173 49.34 52.06 3.28
C VAL A 173 49.72 53.54 3.41
N PRO A 174 49.18 54.47 2.60
CA PRO A 174 49.11 55.85 3.01
C PRO A 174 47.83 56.01 3.81
N SER A 175 48.01 56.07 5.13
CA SER A 175 47.14 56.84 5.98
C SER A 175 47.08 58.28 5.44
N THR A 176 45.90 58.90 5.57
CA THR A 176 45.68 60.34 5.50
C THR A 176 45.81 60.99 4.11
N TRP A 177 44.72 61.66 3.74
CA TRP A 177 44.56 62.58 2.60
C TRP A 177 45.87 63.28 2.19
N SER A 178 46.40 62.95 1.02
CA SER A 178 47.47 63.71 0.38
C SER A 178 46.95 64.39 -0.88
N PRO A 179 47.26 65.68 -1.11
CA PRO A 179 46.90 66.37 -2.35
C PRO A 179 47.65 65.73 -3.53
N PRO A 180 47.05 65.70 -4.73
CA PRO A 180 47.71 65.12 -5.90
C PRO A 180 49.01 65.88 -6.22
N SER A 181 50.07 65.14 -6.53
CA SER A 181 51.36 65.69 -6.94
C SER A 181 51.20 66.60 -8.17
N ILE A 182 51.90 67.74 -8.12
CA ILE A 182 51.87 68.82 -9.10
C ILE A 182 51.97 68.30 -10.56
N ASN A 183 51.02 68.73 -11.40
CA ASN A 183 51.03 68.61 -12.87
C ASN A 183 50.86 67.22 -13.54
N GLN A 184 50.19 66.25 -12.93
CA GLN A 184 49.73 65.06 -13.68
C GLN A 184 48.23 64.79 -13.51
N ALA A 185 47.41 65.51 -14.27
CA ALA A 185 46.06 65.06 -14.56
C ALA A 185 46.12 63.94 -15.60
N ARG A 186 45.82 62.69 -15.20
CA ARG A 186 45.74 61.56 -16.14
C ARG A 186 44.37 61.47 -16.85
N THR A 187 43.39 62.26 -16.42
CA THR A 187 42.08 62.37 -17.06
C THR A 187 41.64 63.84 -17.17
N PRO A 188 40.82 64.21 -18.17
CA PRO A 188 40.28 65.58 -18.29
C PRO A 188 39.44 66.00 -17.08
N ALA A 189 38.76 65.04 -16.43
CA ALA A 189 37.97 65.29 -15.23
C ALA A 189 38.85 65.58 -14.00
N ASP A 190 39.97 64.86 -13.85
CA ASP A 190 40.94 65.16 -12.80
C ASP A 190 41.66 66.49 -13.06
N TRP A 191 41.86 66.87 -14.33
CA TRP A 191 42.43 68.19 -14.68
C TRP A 191 41.53 69.34 -14.28
N LEU A 192 40.23 69.24 -14.59
CA LEU A 192 39.22 70.22 -14.15
C LEU A 192 39.15 70.32 -12.63
N ARG A 193 39.21 69.18 -11.93
CA ARG A 193 39.27 69.16 -10.45
C ARG A 193 40.53 69.82 -9.89
N ILE A 194 41.67 69.71 -10.57
CA ILE A 194 42.92 70.37 -10.19
C ILE A 194 42.81 71.89 -10.41
N GLN A 195 42.13 72.35 -11.47
CA GLN A 195 41.83 73.78 -11.64
C GLN A 195 40.93 74.30 -10.53
N ASP A 196 39.82 73.61 -10.22
CA ASP A 196 38.90 74.02 -9.14
C ASP A 196 39.62 74.12 -7.79
N HIS A 197 40.57 73.21 -7.51
CA HIS A 197 41.36 73.24 -6.29
C HIS A 197 42.33 74.43 -6.23
N ASN A 198 43.02 74.75 -7.34
CA ASN A 198 43.93 75.89 -7.40
C ASN A 198 43.17 77.22 -7.29
N THR A 199 42.03 77.36 -7.98
CA THR A 199 41.18 78.55 -7.88
C THR A 199 40.58 78.70 -6.49
N ALA A 200 40.17 77.59 -5.85
CA ALA A 200 39.74 77.62 -4.46
C ALA A 200 40.87 78.03 -3.51
N LYS A 201 42.11 77.57 -3.74
CA LYS A 201 43.29 77.96 -2.94
C LYS A 201 43.59 79.45 -3.04
N GLU A 202 43.55 80.03 -4.25
CA GLU A 202 43.69 81.47 -4.44
C GLU A 202 42.59 82.26 -3.72
N LEU A 203 41.35 81.75 -3.74
CA LEU A 203 40.22 82.34 -3.02
C LEU A 203 40.39 82.21 -1.49
N PHE A 204 40.89 81.07 -1.01
CA PHE A 204 41.20 80.84 0.41
C PHE A 204 42.27 81.82 0.90
N ASP A 205 43.35 81.99 0.13
CA ASP A 205 44.44 82.92 0.45
C ASP A 205 43.97 84.39 0.42
N PHE A 206 43.02 84.74 -0.45
CA PHE A 206 42.43 86.08 -0.52
C PHE A 206 41.50 86.40 0.67
N ILE A 207 40.67 85.44 1.11
CA ILE A 207 39.67 85.67 2.16
C ILE A 207 40.30 85.55 3.56
N LYS A 208 41.18 84.57 3.78
CA LYS A 208 41.91 84.40 5.05
C LYS A 208 43.20 83.60 4.83
N PRO A 209 44.38 84.24 4.82
CA PRO A 209 45.64 83.55 4.55
C PRO A 209 45.90 82.45 5.61
N GLY A 210 46.16 81.23 5.13
CA GLY A 210 46.44 80.06 5.97
C GLY A 210 45.23 79.24 6.44
N ALA A 211 44.00 79.55 6.00
CA ALA A 211 42.82 78.74 6.29
C ALA A 211 42.61 77.63 5.25
N HIS A 212 42.40 76.38 5.70
CA HIS A 212 42.16 75.22 4.82
C HIS A 212 40.67 74.94 4.54
N SER A 213 39.76 75.64 5.20
CA SER A 213 38.32 75.55 4.97
C SER A 213 37.61 76.83 5.43
N PHE A 214 36.49 77.17 4.78
CA PHE A 214 35.53 78.16 5.29
C PHE A 214 34.12 77.65 5.11
N VAL A 215 33.19 78.18 5.91
CA VAL A 215 31.76 77.94 5.77
C VAL A 215 31.15 79.19 5.14
N ALA A 216 30.78 79.12 3.86
CA ALA A 216 30.00 80.17 3.22
C ALA A 216 28.51 79.94 3.48
N ARG A 217 27.83 80.95 4.02
CA ARG A 217 26.38 81.02 4.02
C ARG A 217 25.96 81.90 2.86
N ILE A 218 25.39 81.27 1.83
CA ILE A 218 24.92 81.97 0.63
C ILE A 218 23.48 82.38 0.89
N TYR A 219 23.24 83.69 0.92
CA TYR A 219 21.91 84.25 1.03
C TYR A 219 21.48 84.73 -0.37
N ASP A 220 20.32 84.26 -0.82
CA ASP A 220 19.66 84.65 -2.08
C ASP A 220 20.47 84.39 -3.38
N PRO A 221 20.80 83.12 -3.71
CA PRO A 221 21.59 82.81 -4.89
C PRO A 221 20.82 83.07 -6.19
N ILE A 222 21.36 83.94 -7.05
CA ILE A 222 20.83 84.18 -8.39
C ILE A 222 21.49 83.20 -9.38
N LEU A 223 20.70 82.28 -9.91
CA LEU A 223 21.12 81.32 -10.94
C LEU A 223 20.95 81.91 -12.35
N ILE A 224 22.07 82.17 -13.03
CA ILE A 224 22.06 82.63 -14.42
C ILE A 224 22.26 81.41 -15.33
N VAL A 225 21.18 80.93 -15.95
CA VAL A 225 21.21 79.81 -16.89
C VAL A 225 21.28 80.37 -18.31
N SER A 226 22.31 80.00 -19.08
CA SER A 226 22.40 80.42 -20.48
C SER A 226 21.30 79.75 -21.31
N LYS A 227 20.79 80.45 -22.31
CA LYS A 227 19.72 79.93 -23.18
C LYS A 227 20.24 78.66 -23.88
N ASN A 228 19.61 77.52 -23.61
CA ASN A 228 19.98 76.14 -23.99
C ASN A 228 21.00 75.39 -23.10
N ALA A 229 21.42 75.93 -21.95
CA ALA A 229 22.13 75.14 -20.95
C ALA A 229 21.14 74.40 -20.03
N THR A 230 21.26 73.07 -19.95
CA THR A 230 20.53 72.26 -18.97
C THR A 230 21.20 72.38 -17.60
N GLY A 231 20.54 73.06 -16.66
CA GLY A 231 21.03 73.22 -15.30
C GLY A 231 21.11 71.90 -14.52
N ARG A 232 22.02 71.81 -13.54
CA ARG A 232 22.21 70.65 -12.67
C ARG A 232 20.99 70.30 -11.79
N ASP A 233 20.12 71.27 -11.54
CA ASP A 233 18.93 71.12 -10.69
C ASP A 233 17.60 71.14 -11.46
N VAL A 234 17.62 70.86 -12.76
CA VAL A 234 16.38 70.45 -13.44
C VAL A 234 16.07 69.05 -12.93
N ALA A 235 15.02 68.93 -12.11
CA ALA A 235 14.42 67.64 -11.78
C ALA A 235 14.34 66.82 -13.06
N GLN A 236 15.16 65.76 -13.14
CA GLN A 236 15.24 64.90 -14.32
C GLN A 236 13.82 64.63 -14.77
N LYS A 237 13.48 65.14 -15.97
CA LYS A 237 12.18 64.94 -16.60
C LYS A 237 11.83 63.47 -16.40
N THR A 238 10.77 63.19 -15.63
CA THR A 238 10.42 61.85 -15.14
C THR A 238 10.59 60.88 -16.29
N SER A 239 11.70 60.15 -16.28
CA SER A 239 11.98 59.18 -17.33
C SER A 239 10.84 58.19 -17.23
N SER A 240 10.18 57.95 -18.35
CA SER A 240 9.18 56.90 -18.41
C SER A 240 9.79 55.63 -17.79
N LEU A 241 9.02 54.86 -17.01
CA LEU A 241 9.55 53.65 -16.37
C LEU A 241 10.29 52.77 -17.38
N ALA A 242 9.86 52.76 -18.64
CA ALA A 242 10.50 52.09 -19.77
C ALA A 242 11.90 52.64 -20.13
N GLU A 243 12.14 53.95 -20.06
CA GLU A 243 13.47 54.54 -20.28
C GLU A 243 14.41 54.29 -19.11
N SER A 244 13.89 54.34 -17.88
CA SER A 244 14.66 53.94 -16.70
C SER A 244 15.03 52.45 -16.76
N PHE A 245 14.10 51.60 -17.20
CA PHE A 245 14.35 50.17 -17.41
C PHE A 245 15.35 49.92 -18.55
N ARG A 246 15.30 50.70 -19.65
CA ARG A 246 16.29 50.62 -20.72
C ARG A 246 17.68 51.06 -20.26
N HIS A 247 17.77 52.10 -19.44
CA HIS A 247 19.03 52.54 -18.86
C HIS A 247 19.59 51.50 -17.90
N PHE A 248 18.74 50.94 -17.02
CA PHE A 248 19.11 49.85 -16.12
C PHE A 248 19.53 48.59 -16.89
N ALA A 249 18.78 48.20 -17.92
CA ALA A 249 19.13 47.07 -18.77
C ALA A 249 20.48 47.31 -19.49
N ARG A 250 20.76 48.51 -20.00
CA ARG A 250 22.05 48.77 -20.66
C ARG A 250 23.25 48.82 -19.71
N GLY A 251 23.06 49.33 -18.49
CA GLY A 251 24.14 49.42 -17.50
C GLY A 251 24.36 48.14 -16.69
N HIS A 252 23.28 47.42 -16.38
CA HIS A 252 23.26 46.35 -15.39
C HIS A 252 22.61 45.04 -15.86
N ALA A 253 22.19 44.89 -17.13
CA ALA A 253 21.61 43.62 -17.60
C ALA A 253 22.59 42.45 -17.48
N TYR A 254 23.89 42.69 -17.67
CA TYR A 254 24.89 41.63 -17.56
C TYR A 254 25.04 41.14 -16.11
N SER A 255 25.09 42.05 -15.13
CA SER A 255 25.15 41.68 -13.71
C SER A 255 23.84 41.05 -13.22
N ALA A 256 22.70 41.57 -13.65
CA ALA A 256 21.39 40.98 -13.36
C ALA A 256 21.27 39.57 -13.94
N ALA A 257 21.74 39.34 -15.18
CA ALA A 257 21.73 38.02 -15.80
C ALA A 257 22.62 37.01 -15.05
N LEU A 258 23.79 37.42 -14.55
CA LEU A 258 24.66 36.56 -13.75
C LEU A 258 24.06 36.20 -12.39
N ILE A 259 23.42 37.16 -11.70
CA ILE A 259 22.74 36.91 -10.42
C ILE A 259 21.53 35.99 -10.62
N VAL A 260 20.74 36.22 -11.67
CA VAL A 260 19.59 35.36 -12.01
C VAL A 260 20.04 33.96 -12.39
N ALA A 261 21.11 33.82 -13.18
CA ALA A 261 21.68 32.51 -13.49
C ALA A 261 22.18 31.78 -12.24
N PHE A 262 22.80 32.49 -11.29
CA PHE A 262 23.23 31.93 -10.02
C PHE A 262 22.05 31.53 -9.13
N LEU A 263 20.99 32.34 -9.06
CA LEU A 263 19.77 32.00 -8.33
C LEU A 263 19.07 30.80 -8.93
N ILE A 264 18.92 30.74 -10.26
CA ILE A 264 18.31 29.59 -10.94
C ILE A 264 19.15 28.34 -10.70
N ALA A 265 20.48 28.41 -10.88
CA ALA A 265 21.36 27.26 -10.62
C ALA A 265 21.34 26.84 -9.15
N GLY A 266 21.32 27.79 -8.21
CA GLY A 266 21.23 27.50 -6.78
C GLY A 266 19.90 26.86 -6.39
N VAL A 267 18.78 27.39 -6.91
CA VAL A 267 17.44 26.85 -6.66
C VAL A 267 17.25 25.51 -7.34
N THR A 268 17.79 25.26 -8.53
CA THR A 268 17.69 23.94 -9.17
C THR A 268 18.55 22.91 -8.47
N LEU A 269 19.74 23.27 -7.98
CA LEU A 269 20.57 22.37 -7.19
C LEU A 269 19.97 22.11 -5.81
N LEU A 270 19.36 23.13 -5.18
CA LEU A 270 18.63 23.00 -3.92
C LEU A 270 17.34 22.20 -4.07
N MET A 271 16.56 22.42 -5.14
CA MET A 271 15.37 21.63 -5.43
C MET A 271 15.77 20.20 -5.75
N ASN A 272 16.79 19.97 -6.58
CA ASN A 272 17.28 18.63 -6.80
C ASN A 272 17.81 18.00 -5.51
N TYR A 273 18.35 18.77 -4.57
CA TYR A 273 18.77 18.28 -3.26
C TYR A 273 17.59 17.99 -2.30
N LEU A 274 16.55 18.81 -2.32
CA LEU A 274 15.33 18.64 -1.49
C LEU A 274 14.40 17.55 -2.07
N LEU A 275 14.36 17.40 -3.40
CA LEU A 275 13.67 16.32 -4.11
C LEU A 275 14.48 15.02 -4.10
N TRP A 276 15.80 15.08 -3.95
CA TRP A 276 16.59 13.90 -3.61
C TRP A 276 16.44 13.60 -2.13
N THR A 277 15.20 13.29 -1.73
CA THR A 277 14.98 12.44 -0.58
C THR A 277 15.67 11.13 -0.90
N GLY A 278 16.82 10.89 -0.29
CA GLY A 278 17.43 9.57 -0.20
C GLY A 278 16.58 8.60 0.62
N LEU A 279 15.26 8.60 0.43
CA LEU A 279 14.51 7.36 0.61
C LEU A 279 14.89 6.51 -0.59
N PRO A 280 15.35 5.27 -0.38
CA PRO A 280 15.33 4.33 -1.48
C PRO A 280 13.87 4.25 -1.95
N GLU A 281 13.61 4.58 -3.22
CA GLU A 281 12.54 3.97 -4.02
C GLU A 281 12.82 2.46 -4.11
N GLY A 282 12.75 1.83 -2.95
CA GLY A 282 13.18 0.48 -2.63
C GLY A 282 12.55 0.00 -1.32
N VAL A 283 11.94 0.89 -0.53
CA VAL A 283 10.79 0.48 0.31
C VAL A 283 9.58 0.17 -0.58
N GLY A 284 9.55 0.73 -1.79
CA GLY A 284 8.61 0.35 -2.84
C GLY A 284 8.87 -1.02 -3.46
N GLU A 285 10.00 -1.71 -3.28
CA GLU A 285 10.17 -3.06 -3.87
C GLU A 285 9.70 -4.17 -2.92
N GLU A 286 9.73 -3.96 -1.60
CA GLU A 286 8.99 -4.82 -0.66
C GLU A 286 7.48 -4.51 -0.72
N ASP A 287 7.09 -3.23 -0.83
CA ASP A 287 5.70 -2.83 -1.00
C ASP A 287 5.16 -3.10 -2.42
N GLU A 288 5.96 -3.12 -3.51
CA GLU A 288 5.47 -3.50 -4.86
C GLU A 288 5.29 -5.02 -4.98
N ASP A 289 6.17 -5.82 -4.37
CA ASP A 289 5.97 -7.27 -4.29
C ASP A 289 4.78 -7.61 -3.37
N GLU A 290 4.54 -6.86 -2.28
CA GLU A 290 3.37 -7.04 -1.39
C GLU A 290 2.06 -6.41 -1.92
N ASP A 291 2.11 -5.27 -2.61
CA ASP A 291 0.97 -4.64 -3.27
C ASP A 291 0.57 -5.43 -4.53
N ALA A 292 1.50 -6.12 -5.18
CA ALA A 292 1.17 -7.11 -6.20
C ALA A 292 0.40 -8.31 -5.62
N LEU A 293 0.49 -8.57 -4.31
CA LEU A 293 -0.29 -9.60 -3.63
C LEU A 293 -1.69 -9.13 -3.23
N PHE A 294 -2.12 -7.89 -3.44
CA PHE A 294 -3.51 -7.49 -3.20
C PHE A 294 -4.06 -6.73 -4.39
N ASN A 295 -4.51 -7.47 -5.40
CA ASN A 295 -4.95 -6.91 -6.68
C ASN A 295 -6.49 -6.80 -6.75
N VAL A 296 -6.97 -5.72 -7.37
CA VAL A 296 -8.38 -5.55 -7.73
C VAL A 296 -8.48 -5.36 -9.25
N GLU A 297 -9.05 -6.35 -9.93
CA GLU A 297 -9.31 -6.32 -11.36
C GLU A 297 -10.79 -6.00 -11.61
N THR A 298 -11.08 -5.10 -12.55
CA THR A 298 -12.46 -4.79 -12.95
C THR A 298 -12.75 -5.44 -14.29
N LEU A 299 -13.77 -6.30 -14.34
CA LEU A 299 -14.29 -6.81 -15.61
C LEU A 299 -15.19 -5.75 -16.27
N SER A 300 -15.16 -5.70 -17.61
CA SER A 300 -15.89 -4.70 -18.38
C SER A 300 -17.41 -4.78 -18.16
N ALA A 301 -18.06 -3.61 -18.19
CA ALA A 301 -19.52 -3.50 -18.11
C ALA A 301 -20.16 -4.07 -19.38
N VAL A 302 -20.68 -5.29 -19.30
CA VAL A 302 -21.37 -5.96 -20.42
C VAL A 302 -22.90 -5.87 -20.27
N GLN A 303 -23.36 -5.77 -19.02
CA GLN A 303 -24.78 -5.76 -18.68
C GLN A 303 -25.23 -4.31 -18.47
N ALA A 304 -26.48 -4.00 -18.80
CA ALA A 304 -26.98 -2.63 -18.77
C ALA A 304 -27.53 -2.22 -17.40
N LEU A 305 -27.88 -3.20 -16.57
CA LEU A 305 -28.45 -3.01 -15.23
C LEU A 305 -27.69 -3.83 -14.18
N ASP A 306 -28.03 -3.62 -12.91
CA ASP A 306 -27.36 -4.25 -11.78
C ASP A 306 -27.34 -5.78 -11.84
N ILE A 307 -26.19 -6.34 -11.44
CA ILE A 307 -25.99 -7.76 -11.26
C ILE A 307 -26.67 -8.20 -9.97
N VAL A 308 -27.61 -9.13 -10.08
CA VAL A 308 -28.38 -9.66 -8.93
C VAL A 308 -27.87 -10.99 -8.43
N ARG A 309 -27.18 -11.77 -9.28
CA ARG A 309 -26.57 -13.05 -8.88
C ARG A 309 -25.23 -13.28 -9.54
N LEU A 310 -24.37 -13.94 -8.78
CA LEU A 310 -23.11 -14.49 -9.25
C LEU A 310 -23.01 -15.97 -8.89
N ALA A 311 -22.44 -16.74 -9.79
CA ALA A 311 -21.91 -18.06 -9.52
C ALA A 311 -20.50 -18.15 -10.07
N SER A 312 -19.63 -18.91 -9.42
CA SER A 312 -18.22 -19.03 -9.80
C SER A 312 -17.77 -20.47 -9.73
N SER A 313 -16.69 -20.77 -10.45
CA SER A 313 -16.07 -22.09 -10.46
C SER A 313 -14.63 -22.03 -9.95
N PRO A 314 -14.09 -23.12 -9.38
CA PRO A 314 -12.69 -23.18 -8.94
C PRO A 314 -11.65 -22.98 -10.06
N LYS A 315 -12.06 -23.04 -11.34
CA LYS A 315 -11.24 -22.70 -12.51
C LYS A 315 -11.32 -21.22 -12.91
N GLY A 316 -11.92 -20.37 -12.07
CA GLY A 316 -12.03 -18.94 -12.31
C GLY A 316 -13.17 -18.55 -13.26
N HIS A 317 -14.07 -19.46 -13.67
CA HIS A 317 -15.21 -19.05 -14.49
C HIS A 317 -16.26 -18.33 -13.63
N ILE A 318 -16.89 -17.28 -14.16
CA ILE A 318 -17.90 -16.48 -13.46
C ILE A 318 -19.16 -16.43 -14.31
N VAL A 319 -20.32 -16.50 -13.67
CA VAL A 319 -21.62 -16.32 -14.31
C VAL A 319 -22.35 -15.22 -13.57
N SER A 320 -22.78 -14.20 -14.30
CA SER A 320 -23.58 -13.09 -13.77
C SER A 320 -24.98 -13.09 -14.35
N VAL A 321 -25.96 -12.82 -13.50
CA VAL A 321 -27.36 -12.60 -13.89
C VAL A 321 -27.71 -11.17 -13.54
N SER A 322 -28.18 -10.39 -14.52
CA SER A 322 -28.53 -8.98 -14.34
C SER A 322 -30.05 -8.76 -14.40
N LEU A 323 -30.50 -7.65 -13.81
CA LEU A 323 -31.88 -7.15 -13.92
C LEU A 323 -32.31 -6.88 -15.37
N ASP A 324 -31.37 -6.69 -16.29
CA ASP A 324 -31.61 -6.53 -17.73
C ASP A 324 -32.09 -7.81 -18.43
N ARG A 325 -32.23 -8.90 -17.66
CA ARG A 325 -32.70 -10.22 -18.10
C ARG A 325 -31.71 -10.99 -18.97
N THR A 326 -30.42 -10.62 -18.87
CA THR A 326 -29.32 -11.33 -19.50
C THR A 326 -28.56 -12.19 -18.49
N THR A 327 -27.90 -13.22 -19.00
CA THR A 327 -26.97 -14.05 -18.22
C THR A 327 -25.62 -14.06 -18.92
N SER A 328 -24.60 -13.43 -18.34
CA SER A 328 -23.27 -13.37 -18.92
C SER A 328 -22.35 -14.41 -18.27
N ILE A 329 -21.53 -15.06 -19.08
CA ILE A 329 -20.55 -16.06 -18.66
C ILE A 329 -19.16 -15.51 -19.01
N TRP A 330 -18.31 -15.43 -18.01
CA TRP A 330 -16.91 -15.04 -18.10
C TRP A 330 -16.04 -16.29 -17.95
N TYR A 331 -15.38 -16.65 -19.03
CA TYR A 331 -14.41 -17.74 -19.09
C TYR A 331 -13.02 -17.19 -18.75
N HIS A 332 -12.40 -17.77 -17.73
CA HIS A 332 -11.01 -17.49 -17.39
C HIS A 332 -10.08 -18.38 -18.23
N ASP A 333 -9.11 -17.77 -18.90
CA ASP A 333 -8.06 -18.42 -19.68
C ASP A 333 -6.70 -17.77 -19.36
N GLN A 334 -5.59 -18.33 -19.86
CA GLN A 334 -4.23 -17.80 -19.63
C GLN A 334 -4.06 -16.33 -20.06
N ASN A 335 -4.89 -15.87 -21.01
CA ASN A 335 -4.87 -14.51 -21.56
C ASN A 335 -5.90 -13.59 -20.89
N GLY A 336 -6.52 -13.98 -19.76
CA GLY A 336 -7.51 -13.20 -19.03
C GLY A 336 -8.94 -13.70 -19.20
N PHE A 337 -9.92 -12.83 -18.93
CA PHE A 337 -11.34 -13.16 -18.97
C PHE A 337 -11.96 -12.91 -20.35
N ARG A 338 -12.68 -13.91 -20.88
CA ARG A 338 -13.47 -13.84 -22.11
C ARG A 338 -14.95 -13.93 -21.80
N GLN A 339 -15.76 -13.08 -22.41
CA GLN A 339 -17.18 -12.99 -22.09
C GLN A 339 -18.08 -13.52 -23.23
N THR A 340 -19.15 -14.19 -22.84
CA THR A 340 -20.27 -14.61 -23.69
C THR A 340 -21.59 -14.30 -22.98
N THR A 341 -22.59 -13.76 -23.67
CA THR A 341 -23.91 -13.49 -23.09
C THR A 341 -24.97 -14.44 -23.63
N LEU A 342 -25.74 -15.03 -22.71
CA LEU A 342 -26.92 -15.85 -22.95
C LEU A 342 -28.19 -15.01 -22.77
N GLN A 343 -29.02 -15.00 -23.80
CA GLN A 343 -30.32 -14.32 -23.81
C GLN A 343 -31.42 -15.23 -23.22
N THR A 344 -31.27 -15.59 -21.94
CA THR A 344 -32.11 -16.59 -21.26
C THR A 344 -33.60 -16.24 -21.24
N ALA A 345 -33.94 -14.93 -21.23
CA ALA A 345 -35.31 -14.46 -21.32
C ALA A 345 -35.95 -14.55 -22.72
N ALA A 346 -35.14 -14.54 -23.78
CA ALA A 346 -35.60 -14.63 -25.17
C ALA A 346 -35.63 -16.08 -25.70
N MET A 347 -35.10 -17.02 -24.94
CA MET A 347 -35.06 -18.44 -25.29
C MET A 347 -36.46 -19.08 -25.36
N LYS A 348 -36.54 -20.19 -26.11
CA LYS A 348 -37.69 -21.10 -26.13
C LYS A 348 -37.22 -22.51 -25.79
N PRO A 349 -37.68 -23.13 -24.67
CA PRO A 349 -38.54 -22.56 -23.62
C PRO A 349 -37.87 -21.40 -22.87
N LYS A 350 -38.67 -20.52 -22.26
CA LYS A 350 -38.20 -19.32 -21.56
C LYS A 350 -37.54 -19.69 -20.24
N LEU A 351 -36.27 -19.36 -20.07
CA LEU A 351 -35.49 -19.66 -18.86
C LEU A 351 -35.29 -18.38 -18.02
N TRP A 352 -36.40 -17.79 -17.57
CA TRP A 352 -36.38 -16.52 -16.83
C TRP A 352 -37.68 -16.33 -16.04
N PRO A 353 -37.66 -15.75 -14.82
CA PRO A 353 -36.51 -15.24 -14.04
C PRO A 353 -35.65 -16.33 -13.41
N ILE A 354 -34.33 -16.12 -13.32
CA ILE A 354 -33.39 -17.08 -12.72
C ILE A 354 -33.37 -16.90 -11.19
N VAL A 355 -33.71 -17.96 -10.45
CA VAL A 355 -33.81 -17.99 -8.99
C VAL A 355 -32.76 -18.86 -8.30
N ALA A 356 -31.94 -19.57 -9.05
CA ALA A 356 -30.75 -20.25 -8.55
C ALA A 356 -29.79 -20.54 -9.70
N SER A 357 -28.48 -20.49 -9.40
CA SER A 357 -27.42 -20.80 -10.34
C SER A 357 -26.26 -21.48 -9.61
N ALA A 358 -25.68 -22.51 -10.20
CA ALA A 358 -24.52 -23.22 -9.65
C ALA A 358 -23.62 -23.68 -10.79
N ILE A 359 -22.30 -23.75 -10.54
CA ILE A 359 -21.32 -24.33 -11.46
C ILE A 359 -20.71 -25.55 -10.78
N ASP A 360 -20.40 -26.60 -11.54
CA ASP A 360 -19.71 -27.76 -11.00
C ASP A 360 -18.22 -27.48 -10.69
N ASP A 361 -17.66 -28.23 -9.76
CA ASP A 361 -16.24 -28.09 -9.37
C ASP A 361 -15.29 -28.34 -10.55
N ALA A 362 -15.66 -29.24 -11.47
CA ALA A 362 -14.90 -29.50 -12.69
C ALA A 362 -15.05 -28.40 -13.77
N SER A 363 -15.96 -27.43 -13.56
CA SER A 363 -16.26 -26.31 -14.45
C SER A 363 -16.69 -26.70 -15.87
N ASN A 364 -17.43 -27.81 -16.01
CA ASN A 364 -17.97 -28.28 -17.26
C ASN A 364 -19.45 -27.93 -17.45
N LEU A 365 -20.22 -27.80 -16.36
CA LEU A 365 -21.67 -27.64 -16.36
C LEU A 365 -22.10 -26.49 -15.45
N LEU A 366 -22.95 -25.62 -15.99
CA LEU A 366 -23.66 -24.56 -15.29
C LEU A 366 -25.13 -24.95 -15.20
N ALA A 367 -25.69 -24.98 -14.00
CA ALA A 367 -27.12 -25.11 -13.77
C ALA A 367 -27.74 -23.72 -13.61
N LEU A 368 -28.81 -23.46 -14.37
CA LEU A 368 -29.66 -22.28 -14.22
C LEU A 368 -31.09 -22.77 -13.91
N CYS A 369 -31.66 -22.29 -12.82
CA CYS A 369 -33.00 -22.64 -12.38
C CYS A 369 -33.90 -21.39 -12.43
N SER A 370 -35.04 -21.50 -13.09
CA SER A 370 -36.04 -20.43 -13.16
C SER A 370 -37.11 -20.53 -12.06
N THR A 371 -37.86 -19.45 -11.82
CA THR A 371 -39.01 -19.43 -10.89
C THR A 371 -40.03 -20.52 -11.20
N ASP A 372 -40.22 -20.81 -12.49
CA ASP A 372 -41.24 -21.75 -12.97
C ASP A 372 -40.75 -23.21 -12.90
N GLY A 373 -39.55 -23.41 -12.35
CA GLY A 373 -38.95 -24.74 -12.21
C GLY A 373 -38.28 -25.28 -13.47
N LEU A 374 -38.17 -24.48 -14.54
CA LEU A 374 -37.34 -24.82 -15.68
C LEU A 374 -35.86 -24.78 -15.26
N ILE A 375 -35.18 -25.91 -15.36
CA ILE A 375 -33.75 -26.12 -15.13
C ILE A 375 -33.06 -26.28 -16.48
N GLY A 376 -32.13 -25.37 -16.77
CA GLY A 376 -31.22 -25.45 -17.92
C GLY A 376 -29.82 -25.84 -17.47
N LEU A 377 -29.30 -26.96 -17.98
CA LEU A 377 -27.90 -27.35 -17.85
C LEU A 377 -27.13 -26.85 -19.07
N TRP A 378 -26.27 -25.87 -18.86
CA TRP A 378 -25.38 -25.32 -19.87
C TRP A 378 -24.01 -25.98 -19.80
N ASN A 379 -23.57 -26.60 -20.89
CA ASN A 379 -22.21 -27.11 -20.98
C ASN A 379 -21.26 -25.96 -21.33
N LEU A 380 -20.37 -25.65 -20.39
CA LEU A 380 -19.41 -24.54 -20.50
C LEU A 380 -18.40 -24.77 -21.62
N THR A 381 -17.94 -26.01 -21.83
CA THR A 381 -16.97 -26.36 -22.89
C THR A 381 -17.58 -26.39 -24.28
N ALA A 382 -18.80 -26.92 -24.42
CA ALA A 382 -19.50 -27.02 -25.69
C ALA A 382 -20.32 -25.77 -26.03
N ALA A 383 -20.40 -24.80 -25.11
CA ALA A 383 -21.19 -23.57 -25.22
C ALA A 383 -22.63 -23.83 -25.72
N ARG A 384 -23.31 -24.83 -25.14
CA ARG A 384 -24.69 -25.18 -25.47
C ARG A 384 -25.41 -25.82 -24.29
N PHE A 385 -26.74 -25.74 -24.28
CA PHE A 385 -27.55 -26.51 -23.33
C PHE A 385 -27.41 -28.01 -23.61
N SER A 386 -27.03 -28.79 -22.58
CA SER A 386 -27.06 -30.25 -22.63
C SER A 386 -28.48 -30.76 -22.40
N THR A 387 -29.18 -30.16 -21.43
CA THR A 387 -30.52 -30.56 -21.01
C THR A 387 -31.30 -29.32 -20.58
N VAL A 388 -32.57 -29.24 -20.96
CA VAL A 388 -33.52 -28.25 -20.44
C VAL A 388 -34.78 -29.00 -20.05
N GLN A 389 -35.15 -28.94 -18.77
CA GLN A 389 -36.29 -29.69 -18.24
C GLN A 389 -37.00 -28.93 -17.12
N THR A 390 -38.29 -29.20 -16.95
CA THR A 390 -39.08 -28.61 -15.87
C THR A 390 -39.14 -29.56 -14.68
N VAL A 391 -38.89 -29.02 -13.50
CA VAL A 391 -39.08 -29.64 -12.18
C VAL A 391 -40.17 -28.88 -11.45
N ASP A 392 -41.03 -29.56 -10.73
CA ASP A 392 -42.04 -28.90 -9.89
C ASP A 392 -41.39 -28.30 -8.63
N LEU A 393 -41.24 -26.97 -8.62
CA LEU A 393 -40.76 -26.21 -7.45
C LEU A 393 -41.86 -25.86 -6.46
N ARG A 394 -43.14 -26.10 -6.78
CA ARG A 394 -44.31 -25.78 -5.93
C ARG A 394 -44.32 -24.32 -5.44
N GLY A 395 -43.83 -23.40 -6.27
CA GLY A 395 -43.73 -21.97 -5.94
C GLY A 395 -42.66 -21.62 -4.89
N GLN A 396 -41.78 -22.55 -4.52
CA GLN A 396 -40.68 -22.31 -3.59
C GLN A 396 -39.40 -21.91 -4.33
N ILE A 397 -38.59 -21.07 -3.69
CA ILE A 397 -37.21 -20.80 -4.15
C ILE A 397 -36.30 -21.87 -3.54
N PRO A 398 -35.37 -22.45 -4.31
CA PRO A 398 -34.40 -23.40 -3.78
C PRO A 398 -33.51 -22.76 -2.71
N ILE A 399 -33.38 -23.43 -1.55
CA ILE A 399 -32.45 -23.05 -0.48
C ILE A 399 -31.03 -23.51 -0.82
N LEU A 400 -30.93 -24.68 -1.45
CA LEU A 400 -29.67 -25.28 -1.87
C LEU A 400 -29.80 -25.74 -3.32
N LEU A 401 -28.86 -25.32 -4.16
CA LEU A 401 -28.66 -25.81 -5.51
C LEU A 401 -27.16 -26.09 -5.68
N THR A 402 -26.78 -27.34 -5.86
CA THR A 402 -25.35 -27.70 -5.97
C THR A 402 -25.14 -29.01 -6.72
N PHE A 403 -24.00 -29.14 -7.38
CA PHE A 403 -23.60 -30.36 -8.06
C PHE A 403 -22.90 -31.31 -7.10
N THR A 404 -23.14 -32.61 -7.27
CA THR A 404 -22.45 -33.64 -6.51
C THR A 404 -22.39 -34.95 -7.29
N THR A 405 -21.53 -35.84 -6.85
CA THR A 405 -21.44 -37.20 -7.35
C THR A 405 -21.98 -38.14 -6.30
N ILE A 406 -23.12 -38.78 -6.58
CA ILE A 406 -23.75 -39.74 -5.67
C ILE A 406 -23.26 -41.15 -6.04
N PRO A 407 -22.56 -41.86 -5.14
CA PRO A 407 -22.14 -43.22 -5.40
C PRO A 407 -23.36 -44.14 -5.44
N ARG A 408 -23.60 -44.80 -6.57
CA ARG A 408 -24.64 -45.84 -6.71
C ARG A 408 -23.99 -47.19 -7.00
N ALA A 409 -24.67 -48.27 -6.61
CA ALA A 409 -24.18 -49.64 -6.78
C ALA A 409 -23.91 -49.94 -8.27
N GLY A 410 -22.65 -49.79 -8.69
CA GLY A 410 -22.17 -50.06 -10.05
C GLY A 410 -21.59 -48.85 -10.80
N GLN A 411 -22.07 -47.63 -10.58
CA GLN A 411 -21.55 -46.39 -11.20
C GLN A 411 -21.86 -45.15 -10.35
N ASP A 412 -20.91 -44.23 -10.28
CA ASP A 412 -21.07 -42.91 -9.68
C ASP A 412 -21.92 -42.02 -10.58
N VAL A 413 -23.00 -41.45 -10.05
CA VAL A 413 -23.97 -40.64 -10.82
C VAL A 413 -23.79 -39.16 -10.50
N PHE A 414 -23.40 -38.39 -11.52
CA PHE A 414 -23.26 -36.94 -11.41
C PHE A 414 -24.63 -36.26 -11.43
N THR A 415 -25.00 -35.65 -10.31
CA THR A 415 -26.35 -35.21 -9.99
C THR A 415 -26.35 -33.76 -9.51
N LEU A 416 -27.32 -32.98 -9.99
CA LEU A 416 -27.65 -31.67 -9.44
C LEU A 416 -28.69 -31.87 -8.32
N LEU A 417 -28.34 -31.43 -7.11
CA LEU A 417 -29.23 -31.48 -5.96
C LEU A 417 -29.94 -30.16 -5.75
N LEU A 418 -31.22 -30.26 -5.43
CA LEU A 418 -32.09 -29.14 -5.13
C LEU A 418 -32.82 -29.39 -3.82
N VAL A 419 -32.71 -28.47 -2.85
CA VAL A 419 -33.51 -28.51 -1.63
C VAL A 419 -34.43 -27.29 -1.58
N THR A 420 -35.71 -27.53 -1.35
CA THR A 420 -36.76 -26.51 -1.28
C THR A 420 -37.20 -26.28 0.17
N ALA A 421 -37.67 -25.07 0.47
CA ALA A 421 -38.02 -24.65 1.83
C ALA A 421 -39.16 -25.45 2.47
N ASP A 422 -39.98 -26.13 1.68
CA ASP A 422 -41.06 -27.00 2.14
C ASP A 422 -40.63 -28.46 2.38
N GLY A 423 -39.32 -28.74 2.33
CA GLY A 423 -38.76 -30.01 2.76
C GLY A 423 -38.72 -31.10 1.70
N TYR A 424 -38.60 -30.73 0.42
CA TYR A 424 -38.33 -31.70 -0.65
C TYR A 424 -36.92 -31.58 -1.20
N LEU A 425 -36.39 -32.73 -1.55
CA LEU A 425 -35.12 -32.93 -2.24
C LEU A 425 -35.42 -33.40 -3.67
N THR A 426 -34.88 -32.70 -4.66
CA THR A 426 -34.85 -33.16 -6.04
C THR A 426 -33.44 -33.54 -6.43
N GLU A 427 -33.27 -34.80 -6.86
CA GLU A 427 -32.06 -35.34 -7.46
C GLU A 427 -32.21 -35.28 -8.98
N PHE A 428 -31.50 -34.38 -9.65
CA PHE A 428 -31.54 -34.21 -11.10
C PHE A 428 -30.27 -34.81 -11.73
N GLU A 429 -30.41 -35.92 -12.45
CA GLU A 429 -29.29 -36.58 -13.12
C GLU A 429 -28.82 -35.77 -14.34
N THR A 430 -27.55 -35.39 -14.35
CA THR A 430 -27.00 -34.49 -15.39
C THR A 430 -26.90 -35.13 -16.77
N ARG A 431 -26.62 -36.44 -16.84
CA ARG A 431 -26.42 -37.18 -18.09
C ARG A 431 -27.71 -37.73 -18.68
N GLY A 432 -28.55 -38.35 -17.84
CA GLY A 432 -29.83 -38.92 -18.25
C GLY A 432 -30.95 -37.88 -18.36
N GLY A 433 -30.81 -36.74 -17.68
CA GLY A 433 -31.89 -35.77 -17.51
C GLY A 433 -33.05 -36.32 -16.69
N ASN A 434 -32.93 -37.49 -16.06
CA ASN A 434 -33.98 -37.98 -15.19
C ASN A 434 -33.92 -37.23 -13.86
N HIS A 435 -35.07 -36.85 -13.32
CA HIS A 435 -35.12 -36.24 -12.00
C HIS A 435 -36.06 -37.02 -11.08
N HIS A 436 -35.67 -37.10 -9.81
CA HIS A 436 -36.47 -37.72 -8.77
C HIS A 436 -36.66 -36.73 -7.62
N THR A 437 -37.92 -36.41 -7.33
CA THR A 437 -38.28 -35.53 -6.22
C THR A 437 -38.90 -36.35 -5.10
N ARG A 438 -38.32 -36.26 -3.91
CA ARG A 438 -38.84 -36.92 -2.70
C ARG A 438 -38.98 -35.93 -1.55
N ARG A 439 -39.94 -36.18 -0.67
CA ARG A 439 -40.12 -35.40 0.55
C ARG A 439 -39.17 -35.93 1.62
N ILE A 440 -38.26 -35.08 2.10
CA ILE A 440 -37.27 -35.44 3.13
C ILE A 440 -37.73 -35.02 4.53
N CYS A 441 -38.54 -33.97 4.63
CA CYS A 441 -39.09 -33.51 5.90
C CYS A 441 -40.52 -33.00 5.71
N THR A 442 -41.34 -33.10 6.75
CA THR A 442 -42.67 -32.51 6.76
C THR A 442 -42.67 -31.04 7.15
N ARG A 443 -41.63 -30.61 7.88
CA ARG A 443 -41.45 -29.25 8.37
C ARG A 443 -40.66 -28.41 7.38
N ALA A 444 -40.87 -27.10 7.44
CA ALA A 444 -40.13 -26.16 6.61
C ALA A 444 -38.64 -26.18 6.95
N VAL A 445 -37.80 -26.26 5.93
CA VAL A 445 -36.33 -26.21 6.01
C VAL A 445 -35.90 -24.74 6.00
N LEU A 446 -35.04 -24.35 6.94
CA LEU A 446 -34.46 -23.00 7.03
C LEU A 446 -33.10 -22.92 6.33
N CYS A 447 -32.27 -23.93 6.53
CA CYS A 447 -30.91 -23.99 6.02
C CYS A 447 -30.58 -25.41 5.62
N ALA A 448 -29.81 -25.59 4.54
CA ALA A 448 -29.34 -26.88 4.07
C ALA A 448 -27.91 -26.74 3.54
N THR A 449 -27.06 -27.72 3.85
CA THR A 449 -25.69 -27.81 3.38
C THR A 449 -25.36 -29.26 3.03
N ILE A 450 -24.29 -29.45 2.25
CA ILE A 450 -23.78 -30.78 1.91
C ILE A 450 -22.58 -31.10 2.77
N TYR A 451 -22.55 -32.32 3.26
CA TYR A 451 -21.41 -32.89 3.95
C TYR A 451 -20.86 -34.09 3.17
N THR A 452 -19.57 -34.05 2.85
CA THR A 452 -18.86 -35.16 2.18
C THR A 452 -17.85 -35.76 3.14
N SER A 453 -18.09 -37.00 3.56
CA SER A 453 -17.17 -37.75 4.42
C SER A 453 -15.82 -37.99 3.74
N ARG A 454 -14.77 -38.21 4.53
CA ARG A 454 -13.44 -38.65 4.04
C ARG A 454 -13.50 -39.96 3.25
N LYS A 455 -14.54 -40.77 3.48
CA LYS A 455 -14.80 -42.02 2.74
C LYS A 455 -15.51 -41.80 1.40
N GLY A 456 -15.87 -40.55 1.06
CA GLY A 456 -16.67 -40.22 -0.13
C GLY A 456 -18.18 -40.39 0.06
N GLU A 457 -18.65 -40.72 1.27
CA GLU A 457 -20.07 -40.78 1.59
C GLU A 457 -20.66 -39.38 1.64
N LEU A 458 -21.79 -39.18 0.97
CA LEU A 458 -22.44 -37.88 0.84
C LEU A 458 -23.66 -37.82 1.76
N SER A 459 -23.88 -36.68 2.43
CA SER A 459 -25.07 -36.44 3.24
C SER A 459 -25.56 -35.01 3.07
N VAL A 460 -26.88 -34.84 3.03
CA VAL A 460 -27.53 -33.53 3.14
C VAL A 460 -27.80 -33.28 4.61
N VAL A 461 -27.29 -32.16 5.13
CA VAL A 461 -27.56 -31.73 6.50
C VAL A 461 -28.45 -30.51 6.43
N PHE A 462 -29.58 -30.53 7.12
CA PHE A 462 -30.54 -29.43 7.07
C PHE A 462 -31.18 -29.14 8.42
N VAL A 463 -31.55 -27.87 8.62
CA VAL A 463 -32.20 -27.37 9.83
C VAL A 463 -33.63 -27.04 9.52
N THR A 464 -34.55 -27.47 10.38
CA THR A 464 -35.98 -27.19 10.25
C THR A 464 -36.39 -25.96 11.05
N ARG A 465 -37.56 -25.40 10.78
CA ARG A 465 -38.13 -24.25 11.54
C ARG A 465 -38.33 -24.53 13.03
N THR A 466 -38.37 -25.80 13.44
CA THR A 466 -38.42 -26.19 14.85
C THR A 466 -37.05 -26.14 15.54
N GLY A 467 -35.96 -25.99 14.79
CA GLY A 467 -34.58 -25.99 15.28
C GLY A 467 -33.95 -27.38 15.36
N GLU A 468 -34.60 -28.40 14.79
CA GLU A 468 -34.05 -29.76 14.71
C GLU A 468 -33.07 -29.86 13.53
N VAL A 469 -31.95 -30.56 13.75
CA VAL A 469 -30.94 -30.84 12.73
C VAL A 469 -31.14 -32.25 12.21
N HIS A 470 -31.27 -32.36 10.89
CA HIS A 470 -31.50 -33.61 10.18
C HIS A 470 -30.31 -33.94 9.30
N ILE A 471 -29.85 -35.19 9.34
CA ILE A 471 -28.82 -35.72 8.44
C ILE A 471 -29.46 -36.79 7.55
N LEU A 472 -29.40 -36.57 6.24
CA LEU A 472 -29.86 -37.51 5.23
C LEU A 472 -28.67 -38.03 4.43
N ALA A 473 -28.31 -39.30 4.63
CA ALA A 473 -27.31 -39.95 3.80
C ALA A 473 -27.85 -40.14 2.37
N LEU A 474 -27.06 -39.71 1.38
CA LEU A 474 -27.36 -39.88 -0.04
C LEU A 474 -26.59 -41.11 -0.54
N ASP A 475 -27.23 -42.27 -0.47
CA ASP A 475 -26.74 -43.52 -1.04
C ASP A 475 -27.72 -44.08 -2.09
N SER A 476 -27.48 -45.30 -2.56
CA SER A 476 -28.32 -45.96 -3.57
C SER A 476 -29.77 -46.20 -3.13
N GLY A 477 -30.12 -46.03 -1.86
CA GLY A 477 -31.47 -46.24 -1.33
C GLY A 477 -32.32 -44.96 -1.34
N HIS A 478 -33.31 -44.91 -2.24
CA HIS A 478 -34.26 -43.79 -2.30
C HIS A 478 -35.20 -43.69 -1.08
N ASP A 479 -35.28 -44.73 -0.24
CA ASP A 479 -36.24 -44.87 0.87
C ASP A 479 -35.69 -44.51 2.25
N LYS A 480 -34.45 -44.02 2.35
CA LYS A 480 -33.91 -43.58 3.64
C LYS A 480 -34.53 -42.26 4.09
N THR A 481 -35.12 -42.27 5.27
CA THR A 481 -35.58 -41.06 5.98
C THR A 481 -34.40 -40.34 6.61
N SER A 482 -34.51 -39.03 6.81
CA SER A 482 -33.50 -38.28 7.56
C SER A 482 -33.45 -38.73 9.03
N GLU A 483 -32.24 -38.80 9.58
CA GLU A 483 -32.01 -39.02 11.01
C GLU A 483 -32.01 -37.67 11.72
N VAL A 484 -32.81 -37.54 12.78
CA VAL A 484 -32.76 -36.38 13.69
C VAL A 484 -31.58 -36.55 14.62
N VAL A 485 -30.71 -35.54 14.70
CA VAL A 485 -29.55 -35.59 15.59
C VAL A 485 -29.99 -35.22 17.01
N ALA A 486 -30.29 -36.25 17.81
CA ALA A 486 -30.82 -36.09 19.17
C ALA A 486 -29.97 -35.20 20.10
N GLY A 487 -28.66 -35.11 19.87
CA GLY A 487 -27.76 -34.23 20.65
C GLY A 487 -27.87 -32.74 20.33
N LEU A 488 -28.54 -32.38 19.24
CA LEU A 488 -28.74 -31.01 18.76
C LEU A 488 -30.16 -30.49 19.03
N ASP A 489 -31.09 -31.39 19.35
CA ASP A 489 -32.51 -31.07 19.50
C ASP A 489 -32.77 -30.14 20.70
N PRO A 490 -33.64 -29.12 20.53
CA PRO A 490 -34.16 -28.32 21.64
C PRO A 490 -35.15 -29.17 22.47
N GLY A 491 -34.62 -30.09 23.29
CA GLY A 491 -35.42 -30.91 24.21
C GLY A 491 -35.82 -30.16 25.49
N PRO A 492 -36.84 -30.61 26.23
CA PRO A 492 -37.10 -30.15 27.59
C PRO A 492 -36.03 -30.67 28.57
N PRO A 493 -35.69 -29.90 29.64
CA PRO A 493 -34.49 -30.12 30.48
C PRO A 493 -34.56 -31.37 31.38
N PRO A 494 -33.39 -31.89 31.87
CA PRO A 494 -32.14 -31.15 32.09
C PRO A 494 -30.99 -31.56 31.16
N GLY A 495 -30.43 -30.58 30.43
CA GLY A 495 -29.17 -30.73 29.68
C GLY A 495 -29.16 -30.14 28.27
N SER A 496 -30.31 -29.89 27.66
CA SER A 496 -30.44 -29.32 26.31
C SER A 496 -30.55 -27.80 26.32
N ASN A 497 -29.89 -27.15 25.36
CA ASN A 497 -30.01 -25.71 25.12
C ASN A 497 -31.42 -25.40 24.57
N PRO A 498 -32.22 -24.55 25.24
CA PRO A 498 -33.59 -24.26 24.82
C PRO A 498 -33.67 -23.38 23.56
N LEU A 499 -32.56 -22.73 23.17
CA LEU A 499 -32.50 -21.87 22.00
C LEU A 499 -32.50 -22.69 20.72
N LYS A 500 -33.29 -22.29 19.72
CA LYS A 500 -33.39 -23.02 18.45
C LYS A 500 -32.16 -22.77 17.59
N ILE A 501 -31.69 -23.82 16.92
CA ILE A 501 -30.66 -23.69 15.88
C ILE A 501 -31.29 -22.97 14.69
N ARG A 502 -30.69 -21.86 14.27
CA ARG A 502 -31.13 -21.04 13.14
C ARG A 502 -30.44 -21.43 11.84
N CYS A 503 -29.17 -21.82 11.90
CA CYS A 503 -28.33 -22.10 10.75
C CYS A 503 -27.28 -23.17 11.08
N ILE A 504 -26.74 -23.80 10.05
CA ILE A 504 -25.70 -24.81 10.19
C ILE A 504 -24.61 -24.61 9.13
N GLU A 505 -23.35 -24.85 9.52
CA GLU A 505 -22.20 -24.78 8.62
C GLU A 505 -21.39 -26.06 8.71
N ALA A 506 -21.18 -26.74 7.60
CA ALA A 506 -20.44 -28.00 7.53
C ALA A 506 -18.97 -27.73 7.21
N VAL A 507 -18.05 -28.41 7.92
CA VAL A 507 -16.61 -28.36 7.66
C VAL A 507 -16.07 -29.78 7.45
N PRO A 508 -16.31 -30.38 6.26
CA PRO A 508 -15.97 -31.78 6.03
C PRO A 508 -14.47 -32.10 6.10
N ALA A 509 -13.61 -31.13 5.82
CA ALA A 509 -12.15 -31.27 5.96
C ALA A 509 -11.72 -31.64 7.40
N LEU A 510 -12.42 -31.07 8.39
CA LEU A 510 -12.19 -31.33 9.81
C LEU A 510 -13.10 -32.43 10.37
N GLY A 511 -14.12 -32.86 9.64
CA GLY A 511 -15.07 -33.83 10.14
C GLY A 511 -16.17 -33.23 11.02
N LEU A 512 -16.39 -31.91 10.95
CA LEU A 512 -17.19 -31.16 11.92
C LEU A 512 -18.42 -30.50 11.31
N ILE A 513 -19.40 -30.22 12.17
CA ILE A 513 -20.56 -29.38 11.87
C ILE A 513 -20.69 -28.30 12.96
N PHE A 514 -20.92 -27.06 12.55
CA PHE A 514 -21.22 -25.93 13.42
C PHE A 514 -22.71 -25.68 13.43
N ALA A 515 -23.36 -25.80 14.59
CA ALA A 515 -24.75 -25.46 14.80
C ALA A 515 -24.85 -24.07 15.46
N LEU A 516 -25.54 -23.16 14.79
CA LEU A 516 -25.64 -21.76 15.21
C LEU A 516 -26.99 -21.52 15.88
N ARG A 517 -26.95 -21.18 17.16
CA ARG A 517 -28.08 -20.70 17.95
C ARG A 517 -27.99 -19.17 18.07
N ASP A 518 -28.98 -18.60 18.75
CA ASP A 518 -28.90 -17.19 19.12
C ASP A 518 -27.76 -17.00 20.13
N GLU A 519 -26.78 -16.17 19.80
CA GLU A 519 -25.60 -15.84 20.62
C GLU A 519 -24.63 -17.00 20.98
N GLU A 520 -24.80 -18.18 20.40
CA GLU A 520 -23.97 -19.35 20.71
C GLU A 520 -23.73 -20.24 19.49
N ALA A 521 -22.49 -20.65 19.30
CA ALA A 521 -22.08 -21.60 18.27
C ALA A 521 -21.57 -22.89 18.92
N GLU A 522 -22.18 -24.00 18.55
CA GLU A 522 -21.84 -25.34 19.05
C GLU A 522 -21.17 -26.15 17.94
N ILE A 523 -20.05 -26.82 18.26
CA ILE A 523 -19.26 -27.63 17.34
C ILE A 523 -19.52 -29.11 17.62
N PHE A 524 -19.92 -29.86 16.61
CA PHE A 524 -20.17 -31.29 16.70
C PHE A 524 -19.28 -32.08 15.76
N ASP A 525 -18.81 -33.24 16.20
CA ASP A 525 -18.21 -34.23 15.31
C ASP A 525 -19.30 -34.93 14.50
N PHE A 526 -19.18 -34.91 13.18
CA PHE A 526 -20.19 -35.46 12.27
C PHE A 526 -20.43 -36.96 12.51
N ASN A 527 -19.36 -37.73 12.74
CA ASN A 527 -19.47 -39.19 12.83
C ASN A 527 -20.01 -39.62 14.19
N SER A 528 -19.45 -39.08 15.27
CA SER A 528 -19.85 -39.47 16.62
C SER A 528 -21.06 -38.72 17.17
N ARG A 529 -21.50 -37.64 16.51
CA ARG A 529 -22.56 -36.73 16.96
C ARG A 529 -22.30 -36.12 18.34
N ALA A 530 -21.04 -36.15 18.79
CA ALA A 530 -20.66 -35.64 20.10
C ALA A 530 -20.35 -34.14 20.02
N LEU A 531 -20.76 -33.40 21.05
CA LEU A 531 -20.36 -32.02 21.25
C LEU A 531 -18.85 -31.95 21.52
N VAL A 532 -18.14 -31.20 20.69
CA VAL A 532 -16.71 -30.93 20.84
C VAL A 532 -16.49 -29.71 21.71
N HIS A 533 -17.17 -28.60 21.40
CA HIS A 533 -17.06 -27.34 22.14
C HIS A 533 -18.25 -26.42 21.84
N ALA A 534 -18.50 -25.45 22.71
CA ALA A 534 -19.47 -24.37 22.50
C ALA A 534 -18.87 -23.04 22.93
N PHE A 535 -19.08 -21.98 22.15
CA PHE A 535 -18.55 -20.65 22.41
C PHE A 535 -19.56 -19.56 22.04
N ARG A 536 -19.39 -18.37 22.60
CA ARG A 536 -20.31 -17.24 22.46
C ARG A 536 -20.05 -16.45 21.18
N ILE A 537 -21.11 -16.18 20.43
CA ILE A 537 -21.11 -15.31 19.24
C ILE A 537 -22.14 -14.18 19.43
N GLY A 538 -22.09 -13.12 18.62
CA GLY A 538 -23.18 -12.14 18.55
C GLY A 538 -24.42 -12.69 17.86
N HIS A 539 -25.39 -11.82 17.54
CA HIS A 539 -26.55 -12.20 16.74
C HIS A 539 -26.13 -12.40 15.28
N ALA A 540 -25.69 -13.60 14.92
CA ALA A 540 -25.20 -13.89 13.58
C ALA A 540 -26.34 -13.95 12.56
N LYS A 541 -26.20 -13.17 11.48
CA LYS A 541 -27.09 -13.19 10.33
C LYS A 541 -27.08 -14.59 9.68
N PRO A 542 -28.25 -15.21 9.41
CA PRO A 542 -28.31 -16.54 8.80
C PRO A 542 -27.56 -16.60 7.46
N HIS A 543 -26.84 -17.71 7.20
CA HIS A 543 -26.02 -17.93 6.00
C HIS A 543 -24.77 -17.05 5.83
N PHE A 544 -24.53 -16.08 6.71
CA PHE A 544 -23.33 -15.24 6.74
C PHE A 544 -22.36 -15.67 7.83
N PHE A 545 -22.25 -16.98 8.07
CA PHE A 545 -21.25 -17.57 8.96
C PHE A 545 -20.24 -18.36 8.13
N ARG A 546 -18.95 -18.13 8.36
CA ARG A 546 -17.85 -18.80 7.67
C ARG A 546 -16.85 -19.35 8.66
N VAL A 547 -16.36 -20.56 8.40
CA VAL A 547 -15.30 -21.20 9.18
C VAL A 547 -14.05 -21.30 8.33
N MET A 548 -12.93 -20.81 8.86
CA MET A 548 -11.61 -20.88 8.26
C MET A 548 -10.69 -21.63 9.21
N HIS A 549 -9.79 -22.44 8.67
CA HIS A 549 -8.87 -23.21 9.51
C HIS A 549 -7.52 -23.39 8.83
N SER A 550 -6.48 -23.47 9.66
CA SER A 550 -5.16 -23.93 9.22
C SER A 550 -5.19 -25.37 8.71
N ALA A 551 -4.14 -25.79 8.00
CA ALA A 551 -4.06 -27.14 7.43
C ALA A 551 -4.33 -28.22 8.50
N PRO A 552 -5.28 -29.15 8.26
CA PRO A 552 -5.64 -30.17 9.23
C PRO A 552 -4.47 -31.13 9.46
N ARG A 553 -4.23 -31.45 10.73
CA ARG A 553 -3.27 -32.46 11.18
C ARG A 553 -3.97 -33.50 12.03
N GLN A 554 -3.24 -34.54 12.37
CA GLN A 554 -3.72 -35.58 13.28
C GLN A 554 -3.13 -35.37 14.68
N CYS A 555 -4.00 -35.39 15.69
CA CYS A 555 -3.59 -35.35 17.09
C CYS A 555 -3.07 -36.71 17.58
N ALA A 556 -2.43 -36.74 18.75
CA ALA A 556 -1.97 -37.97 19.38
C ALA A 556 -3.11 -38.93 19.74
N CYS A 557 -4.31 -38.42 20.05
CA CYS A 557 -5.52 -39.22 20.26
C CYS A 557 -6.18 -39.72 18.96
N GLY A 558 -5.63 -39.36 17.78
CA GLY A 558 -6.16 -39.73 16.48
C GLY A 558 -7.23 -38.77 15.91
N ALA A 559 -7.71 -37.82 16.71
CA ALA A 559 -8.66 -36.79 16.31
C ALA A 559 -8.05 -35.75 15.34
N PRO A 560 -8.88 -35.05 14.54
CA PRO A 560 -8.44 -33.89 13.76
C PRO A 560 -7.91 -32.79 14.69
N ALA A 561 -6.83 -32.14 14.28
CA ALA A 561 -6.25 -31.01 15.00
C ALA A 561 -5.79 -29.92 14.05
N VAL A 562 -5.88 -28.67 14.49
CA VAL A 562 -5.52 -27.47 13.71
C VAL A 562 -4.66 -26.55 14.54
N HIS A 563 -3.79 -25.77 13.91
CA HIS A 563 -3.00 -24.76 14.61
C HIS A 563 -3.87 -23.54 14.99
N SER A 564 -4.69 -23.10 14.04
CA SER A 564 -5.63 -21.99 14.19
C SER A 564 -6.98 -22.35 13.57
N LEU A 565 -8.05 -21.94 14.24
CA LEU A 565 -9.45 -22.03 13.80
C LEU A 565 -10.05 -20.62 13.92
N SER A 566 -10.63 -20.10 12.86
CA SER A 566 -11.30 -18.80 12.85
C SER A 566 -12.73 -18.93 12.39
N VAL A 567 -13.63 -18.22 13.05
CA VAL A 567 -15.04 -18.11 12.66
C VAL A 567 -15.37 -16.65 12.39
N ALA A 568 -16.05 -16.39 11.29
CA ALA A 568 -16.42 -15.05 10.86
C ALA A 568 -17.92 -14.97 10.61
N TYR A 569 -18.56 -13.92 11.09
CA TYR A 569 -19.97 -13.71 10.85
C TYR A 569 -20.36 -12.24 10.78
N ALA A 570 -21.44 -11.97 10.03
CA ALA A 570 -22.10 -10.68 10.03
C ALA A 570 -23.13 -10.63 11.16
N GLU A 571 -23.20 -9.52 11.87
CA GLU A 571 -24.24 -9.27 12.87
C GLU A 571 -25.59 -8.91 12.19
N GLU A 572 -26.72 -9.30 12.79
CA GLU A 572 -28.06 -9.18 12.18
C GLU A 572 -28.57 -7.73 12.14
N ASP A 573 -28.28 -6.95 13.18
CA ASP A 573 -28.78 -5.58 13.37
C ASP A 573 -27.78 -4.49 12.96
N THR A 574 -26.51 -4.85 12.78
CA THR A 574 -25.42 -3.93 12.47
C THR A 574 -24.67 -4.39 11.22
N ASP A 575 -24.08 -3.47 10.44
CA ASP A 575 -23.22 -3.84 9.30
C ASP A 575 -21.80 -4.17 9.78
N HIS A 576 -21.68 -4.92 10.88
CA HIS A 576 -20.42 -5.28 11.50
C HIS A 576 -20.08 -6.72 11.17
N LEU A 577 -18.82 -6.94 10.80
CA LEU A 577 -18.24 -8.27 10.70
C LEU A 577 -17.44 -8.54 11.96
N ILE A 578 -17.74 -9.64 12.64
CA ILE A 578 -16.97 -10.15 13.77
C ILE A 578 -16.24 -11.41 13.33
N MET A 579 -14.92 -11.43 13.54
CA MET A 579 -14.08 -12.61 13.34
C MET A 579 -13.42 -12.99 14.67
N GLN A 580 -13.67 -14.22 15.13
CA GLN A 580 -13.03 -14.80 16.31
C GLN A 580 -12.01 -15.84 15.86
N THR A 581 -10.74 -15.67 16.24
CA THR A 581 -9.65 -16.59 15.96
C THR A 581 -9.22 -17.29 17.24
N PHE A 582 -9.18 -18.62 17.22
CA PHE A 582 -8.73 -19.48 18.30
C PHE A 582 -7.33 -20.01 18.01
N THR A 583 -6.40 -19.81 18.95
CA THR A 583 -5.03 -20.33 18.94
C THR A 583 -4.61 -20.75 20.35
N LEU A 584 -3.73 -21.74 20.50
CA LEU A 584 -3.24 -22.13 21.84
C LEU A 584 -2.17 -21.16 22.35
N ASP A 585 -1.15 -20.95 21.52
CA ASP A 585 0.05 -20.17 21.79
C ASP A 585 0.51 -19.54 20.47
N GLU A 586 1.37 -18.52 20.51
CA GLU A 586 2.02 -17.94 19.31
C GLU A 586 2.94 -18.92 18.56
N CYS A 587 3.18 -20.10 19.13
CA CYS A 587 3.99 -21.15 18.51
C CYS A 587 3.25 -21.82 17.35
N PRO A 588 3.79 -21.79 16.11
CA PRO A 588 3.15 -22.35 14.90
C PRO A 588 3.06 -23.89 14.89
N THR A 589 3.68 -24.54 15.87
CA THR A 589 3.67 -26.00 16.06
C THR A 589 2.60 -26.47 17.04
N SER A 590 1.99 -25.55 17.79
CA SER A 590 0.91 -25.87 18.72
C SER A 590 -0.34 -26.29 17.93
N LEU A 591 -1.04 -27.32 18.42
CA LEU A 591 -2.22 -27.88 17.75
C LEU A 591 -3.38 -27.99 18.73
N ILE A 592 -4.51 -27.41 18.35
CA ILE A 592 -5.82 -27.55 19.00
C ILE A 592 -6.41 -28.89 18.56
N CYS A 593 -6.63 -29.77 19.53
CA CYS A 593 -7.37 -31.01 19.33
C CYS A 593 -8.88 -30.70 19.18
N LEU A 594 -9.48 -31.16 18.09
CA LEU A 594 -10.92 -31.04 17.84
C LEU A 594 -11.65 -32.39 18.08
N GLY A 595 -11.02 -33.25 18.89
CA GLY A 595 -11.59 -34.51 19.34
C GLY A 595 -12.58 -34.34 20.49
N LYS A 596 -13.18 -35.45 20.90
CA LYS A 596 -14.10 -35.46 22.04
C LYS A 596 -13.38 -35.00 23.32
N PRO A 597 -14.01 -34.17 24.17
CA PRO A 597 -13.40 -33.70 25.41
C PRO A 597 -12.94 -34.83 26.34
N SER A 598 -13.65 -35.97 26.36
CA SER A 598 -13.30 -37.15 27.16
C SER A 598 -11.94 -37.75 26.82
N ASP A 599 -11.51 -37.62 25.56
CA ASP A 599 -10.27 -38.22 25.05
C ASP A 599 -9.07 -37.28 25.25
N ASN A 600 -9.31 -36.03 25.68
CA ASN A 600 -8.26 -35.08 25.94
C ASN A 600 -7.46 -35.45 27.20
N ASP A 601 -8.12 -35.92 28.25
CA ASP A 601 -7.47 -36.27 29.52
C ASP A 601 -6.60 -37.52 29.40
N THR A 602 -7.02 -38.50 28.60
CA THR A 602 -6.28 -39.76 28.41
C THR A 602 -4.99 -39.58 27.63
N HIS A 603 -4.98 -38.66 26.65
CA HIS A 603 -3.85 -38.42 25.76
C HIS A 603 -3.17 -37.07 26.01
N THR A 604 -3.52 -36.35 27.09
CA THR A 604 -3.01 -35.00 27.42
C THR A 604 -3.13 -34.00 26.26
N CYS A 605 -4.20 -34.12 25.49
CA CYS A 605 -4.44 -33.25 24.33
C CYS A 605 -5.06 -31.92 24.79
N ARG A 606 -4.68 -30.82 24.13
CA ARG A 606 -5.26 -29.50 24.40
C ARG A 606 -6.42 -29.24 23.42
N GLY A 607 -7.64 -29.19 23.95
CA GLY A 607 -8.85 -28.93 23.16
C GLY A 607 -9.08 -27.45 22.88
N LEU A 608 -10.19 -27.13 22.21
CA LEU A 608 -10.57 -25.74 21.94
C LEU A 608 -10.84 -24.92 23.23
N ALA A 609 -11.24 -25.58 24.31
CA ALA A 609 -11.46 -24.94 25.61
C ALA A 609 -10.19 -24.36 26.26
N SER A 610 -9.00 -24.80 25.84
CA SER A 610 -7.72 -24.25 26.30
C SER A 610 -7.09 -23.28 25.30
N ALA A 611 -7.78 -22.99 24.20
CA ALA A 611 -7.35 -21.98 23.24
C ALA A 611 -7.71 -20.56 23.74
N GLN A 612 -6.86 -19.60 23.40
CA GLN A 612 -7.13 -18.18 23.54
C GLN A 612 -7.94 -17.72 22.32
N ASP A 613 -8.98 -16.93 22.56
CA ASP A 613 -9.78 -16.31 21.51
C ASP A 613 -9.40 -14.85 21.31
N ILE A 614 -9.08 -14.48 20.06
CA ILE A 614 -8.81 -13.11 19.64
C ILE A 614 -9.98 -12.67 18.75
N VAL A 615 -10.53 -11.49 19.01
CA VAL A 615 -11.70 -10.95 18.29
C VAL A 615 -11.28 -9.75 17.45
N HIS A 616 -11.57 -9.80 16.16
CA HIS A 616 -11.37 -8.72 15.20
C HIS A 616 -12.71 -8.26 14.65
N ILE A 617 -12.88 -6.95 14.47
CA ILE A 617 -14.14 -6.36 14.04
C ILE A 617 -13.90 -5.38 12.89
N VAL A 618 -14.75 -5.43 11.87
CA VAL A 618 -14.70 -4.55 10.70
C VAL A 618 -16.03 -3.81 10.55
N GLU A 619 -15.96 -2.47 10.58
CA GLU A 619 -17.13 -1.58 10.48
C GLU A 619 -16.89 -0.40 9.51
N PRO A 620 -17.83 -0.10 8.60
CA PRO A 620 -18.82 -1.04 8.06
C PRO A 620 -18.11 -2.24 7.38
N ALA A 621 -18.77 -3.38 7.27
CA ALA A 621 -18.21 -4.57 6.62
C ALA A 621 -18.51 -4.59 5.10
N GLY A 622 -19.67 -4.09 4.69
CA GLY A 622 -20.14 -4.20 3.31
C GLY A 622 -20.29 -5.66 2.86
N ALA A 623 -19.94 -5.94 1.59
CA ALA A 623 -20.00 -7.30 1.05
C ALA A 623 -18.66 -8.00 1.26
N TRP A 624 -18.68 -9.20 1.84
CA TRP A 624 -17.47 -9.96 2.17
C TRP A 624 -17.67 -11.46 2.00
N GLU A 625 -16.57 -12.18 1.78
CA GLU A 625 -16.55 -13.63 1.64
C GLU A 625 -15.20 -14.19 2.13
N ALA A 626 -15.22 -15.44 2.58
CA ALA A 626 -14.03 -16.14 3.07
C ALA A 626 -13.18 -16.71 1.94
N ILE A 627 -11.89 -16.44 2.03
CA ILE A 627 -10.86 -16.90 1.14
C ILE A 627 -10.08 -18.03 1.81
N SER A 628 -10.54 -19.27 1.59
CA SER A 628 -9.88 -20.51 2.02
C SER A 628 -9.25 -20.39 3.43
N ALA A 629 -7.99 -20.81 3.61
CA ALA A 629 -7.25 -20.71 4.87
C ALA A 629 -6.45 -19.40 5.05
N VAL A 630 -6.73 -18.36 4.25
CA VAL A 630 -5.95 -17.10 4.26
C VAL A 630 -6.64 -16.04 5.11
N GLY A 631 -7.95 -15.88 4.95
CA GLY A 631 -8.71 -14.87 5.66
C GLY A 631 -9.99 -14.46 4.93
N LEU A 632 -10.45 -13.25 5.19
CA LEU A 632 -11.64 -12.64 4.63
C LEU A 632 -11.28 -11.53 3.66
N VAL A 633 -12.13 -11.32 2.66
CA VAL A 633 -12.02 -10.20 1.72
C VAL A 633 -13.38 -9.60 1.48
N GLY A 634 -13.44 -8.27 1.37
CA GLY A 634 -14.68 -7.57 1.10
C GLY A 634 -14.52 -6.22 0.43
N ILE A 635 -15.66 -5.62 0.11
CA ILE A 635 -15.81 -4.26 -0.41
C ILE A 635 -16.76 -3.51 0.50
N ARG A 636 -16.38 -2.29 0.87
CA ARG A 636 -17.20 -1.39 1.68
C ARG A 636 -17.10 0.05 1.18
N ARG A 637 -18.10 0.84 1.51
CA ARG A 637 -18.05 2.30 1.34
C ARG A 637 -17.48 2.93 2.60
N CYS A 638 -16.52 3.83 2.44
CA CYS A 638 -16.11 4.72 3.52
C CYS A 638 -17.04 5.93 3.52
N ASP A 639 -17.85 6.08 4.56
CA ASP A 639 -18.56 7.33 4.74
C ASP A 639 -17.53 8.41 5.14
N SER A 640 -17.38 9.43 4.29
CA SER A 640 -16.70 10.67 4.67
C SER A 640 -17.36 11.20 5.93
N ALA A 641 -16.58 11.50 6.97
CA ALA A 641 -17.09 12.04 8.22
C ALA A 641 -18.10 13.15 7.93
N LEU A 642 -19.31 13.02 8.48
CA LEU A 642 -20.35 14.05 8.45
C LEU A 642 -19.72 15.40 8.74
N THR A 643 -19.58 16.22 7.70
CA THR A 643 -19.22 17.62 7.85
C THR A 643 -20.30 18.24 8.74
N PRO A 644 -19.97 18.90 9.87
CA PRO A 644 -21.00 19.47 10.74
C PRO A 644 -21.63 20.66 10.01
N SER A 645 -22.66 20.38 9.21
CA SER A 645 -23.48 21.41 8.60
C SER A 645 -24.38 22.00 9.67
N SER A 646 -24.18 23.28 9.89
CA SER A 646 -24.94 24.11 10.81
C SER A 646 -26.38 24.26 10.32
N VAL A 647 -27.28 23.36 10.69
CA VAL A 647 -28.70 23.71 10.84
C VAL A 647 -29.31 22.88 11.96
N ALA A 648 -29.65 23.56 13.05
CA ALA A 648 -30.43 23.00 14.14
C ALA A 648 -31.86 22.73 13.67
N SER A 649 -32.31 21.48 13.76
CA SER A 649 -33.72 21.13 14.01
C SER A 649 -33.79 19.66 14.41
N GLY A 650 -34.38 19.40 15.57
CA GLY A 650 -34.20 18.18 16.34
C GLY A 650 -34.86 16.92 15.77
N ALA A 651 -34.10 15.83 15.86
CA ALA A 651 -34.53 14.50 16.29
C ALA A 651 -33.23 13.73 16.56
N GLU A 652 -32.96 13.37 17.82
CA GLU A 652 -31.84 12.49 18.18
C GLU A 652 -32.05 11.12 17.51
N TYR A 653 -31.40 10.89 16.37
CA TYR A 653 -31.15 9.54 15.87
C TYR A 653 -29.92 9.00 16.62
N ALA A 654 -30.16 8.30 17.72
CA ALA A 654 -29.14 7.44 18.31
C ALA A 654 -28.95 6.21 17.39
N PRO A 655 -27.71 5.86 16.99
CA PRO A 655 -27.48 4.59 16.30
C PRO A 655 -27.96 3.42 17.16
N PRO A 656 -28.48 2.33 16.56
CA PRO A 656 -28.93 1.16 17.32
C PRO A 656 -27.77 0.66 18.19
N ARG A 657 -28.01 0.53 19.50
CA ARG A 657 -26.99 0.00 20.42
C ARG A 657 -26.74 -1.47 20.05
N PRO A 658 -25.48 -1.90 19.85
CA PRO A 658 -25.17 -3.32 19.69
C PRO A 658 -25.66 -4.10 20.91
N SER A 659 -25.96 -5.40 20.76
CA SER A 659 -26.44 -6.22 21.87
C SER A 659 -25.43 -6.20 23.03
N ALA A 660 -25.88 -6.49 24.26
CA ALA A 660 -24.99 -6.49 25.43
C ALA A 660 -23.81 -7.46 25.26
N LEU A 661 -24.03 -8.56 24.53
CA LEU A 661 -23.02 -9.57 24.27
C LEU A 661 -22.08 -9.18 23.11
N ALA A 662 -22.61 -8.58 22.04
CA ALA A 662 -21.78 -7.93 21.04
C ALA A 662 -20.89 -6.87 21.69
N SER A 663 -21.47 -6.03 22.55
CA SER A 663 -20.75 -5.03 23.35
C SER A 663 -19.66 -5.65 24.25
N ALA A 664 -19.91 -6.83 24.83
CA ALA A 664 -18.90 -7.55 25.59
C ALA A 664 -17.77 -8.12 24.71
N LEU A 665 -18.08 -8.56 23.49
CA LEU A 665 -17.07 -8.95 22.49
C LEU A 665 -16.27 -7.74 22.00
N TYR A 666 -16.93 -6.60 21.78
CA TYR A 666 -16.29 -5.30 21.52
C TYR A 666 -15.32 -4.93 22.65
N GLU A 667 -15.76 -4.98 23.90
CA GLU A 667 -14.90 -4.70 25.04
C GLU A 667 -13.73 -5.68 25.14
N ARG A 668 -13.90 -6.95 24.78
CA ARG A 668 -12.80 -7.93 24.75
C ARG A 668 -11.78 -7.61 23.65
N ALA A 669 -12.24 -7.19 22.47
CA ALA A 669 -11.37 -6.71 21.40
C ALA A 669 -10.55 -5.50 21.86
N VAL A 670 -11.17 -4.57 22.61
CA VAL A 670 -10.52 -3.34 23.10
C VAL A 670 -9.57 -3.58 24.29
N ARG A 671 -9.86 -4.54 25.18
CA ARG A 671 -9.05 -4.78 26.40
C ARG A 671 -7.70 -5.46 26.16
N HIS A 672 -7.51 -6.15 25.03
CA HIS A 672 -6.23 -6.78 24.70
C HIS A 672 -5.20 -5.81 24.11
N ASP A 673 -5.57 -4.55 23.87
CA ASP A 673 -4.65 -3.47 23.49
C ASP A 673 -4.22 -2.64 24.72
N ILE A 674 -2.97 -2.81 25.19
CA ILE A 674 -2.29 -1.90 26.14
C ILE A 674 -1.27 -1.04 25.36
N PRO A 675 -1.11 0.26 25.70
CA PRO A 675 -1.47 1.37 24.82
C PRO A 675 -0.49 1.55 23.65
N PHE A 676 -0.66 0.81 22.56
CA PHE A 676 -0.23 1.27 21.24
C PHE A 676 -1.50 1.63 20.48
N LYS A 677 -1.62 2.89 20.06
CA LYS A 677 -2.80 3.47 19.44
C LYS A 677 -3.29 2.64 18.24
N SER A 678 -4.24 1.73 18.45
CA SER A 678 -4.99 1.08 17.36
C SER A 678 -6.36 0.59 17.83
N ALA A 679 -7.15 1.46 18.47
CA ALA A 679 -8.59 1.36 18.22
C ALA A 679 -8.74 1.55 16.70
N ILE A 680 -9.15 0.50 15.98
CA ILE A 680 -9.38 0.52 14.53
C ILE A 680 -10.64 1.34 14.27
N THR A 681 -10.51 2.65 14.45
CA THR A 681 -11.30 3.68 13.78
C THR A 681 -10.39 4.16 12.65
N ALA A 682 -10.51 3.54 11.49
CA ALA A 682 -9.70 3.87 10.32
C ALA A 682 -10.13 5.23 9.74
N THR A 683 -9.77 6.34 10.40
CA THR A 683 -9.64 7.63 9.74
C THR A 683 -8.22 7.70 9.19
N SER A 684 -8.06 7.39 7.91
CA SER A 684 -6.83 7.67 7.18
C SER A 684 -6.62 9.18 7.09
N THR A 685 -5.55 9.69 7.71
CA THR A 685 -5.02 11.02 7.40
C THR A 685 -4.27 10.93 6.08
N SER A 686 -4.95 11.18 4.95
CA SER A 686 -4.31 11.57 3.70
C SER A 686 -4.14 13.10 3.65
N PRO A 687 -3.08 13.63 3.01
CA PRO A 687 -2.95 15.06 2.80
C PRO A 687 -4.07 15.53 1.86
N SER A 688 -4.72 16.62 2.23
CA SER A 688 -5.84 17.22 1.51
C SER A 688 -5.46 17.59 0.08
N THR A 689 -5.80 16.72 -0.87
CA THR A 689 -6.01 17.09 -2.27
C THR A 689 -7.48 17.41 -2.47
N HIS A 690 -7.72 18.60 -3.02
CA HIS A 690 -8.98 19.23 -3.36
C HIS A 690 -10.16 18.30 -3.69
N ASN A 691 -11.31 18.63 -3.07
CA ASN A 691 -12.66 18.15 -3.31
C ASN A 691 -12.97 17.67 -4.74
N THR A 692 -13.29 16.39 -4.84
CA THR A 692 -14.42 15.87 -5.62
C THR A 692 -15.23 14.96 -4.70
N ASP A 693 -16.54 15.22 -4.58
CA ASP A 693 -17.53 14.41 -3.87
C ASP A 693 -17.71 13.04 -4.56
N GLY A 694 -16.68 12.19 -4.54
CA GLY A 694 -16.74 10.81 -5.03
C GLY A 694 -16.96 9.85 -3.86
N ASP A 695 -17.95 8.94 -4.00
CA ASP A 695 -18.17 7.83 -3.06
C ASP A 695 -16.86 7.04 -2.87
N ALA A 696 -16.24 7.15 -1.70
CA ALA A 696 -14.95 6.52 -1.40
C ALA A 696 -15.14 5.02 -1.11
N TRP A 697 -15.30 4.22 -2.16
CA TRP A 697 -15.31 2.77 -2.07
C TRP A 697 -13.91 2.21 -1.80
N GLN A 698 -13.80 1.18 -0.95
CA GLN A 698 -12.54 0.46 -0.70
C GLN A 698 -12.73 -1.05 -0.67
N ALA A 699 -11.76 -1.77 -1.23
CA ALA A 699 -11.57 -3.19 -1.02
C ALA A 699 -10.74 -3.40 0.25
N TRP A 700 -11.04 -4.42 1.03
CA TRP A 700 -10.33 -4.73 2.27
C TRP A 700 -10.14 -6.22 2.45
N THR A 701 -9.14 -6.59 3.24
CA THR A 701 -8.80 -7.97 3.58
C THR A 701 -8.47 -8.09 5.06
N LEU A 702 -8.89 -9.16 5.70
CA LEU A 702 -8.59 -9.47 7.10
C LEU A 702 -8.04 -10.90 7.19
N SER A 703 -6.77 -11.05 7.53
CA SER A 703 -6.14 -12.37 7.66
C SER A 703 -6.58 -13.08 8.95
N MET A 704 -6.43 -14.41 9.02
CA MET A 704 -6.73 -15.17 10.25
C MET A 704 -5.92 -14.70 11.47
N SER A 705 -4.73 -14.09 11.26
CA SER A 705 -3.89 -13.53 12.32
C SER A 705 -4.30 -12.12 12.75
N GLY A 706 -5.33 -11.53 12.14
CA GLY A 706 -5.80 -10.18 12.44
C GLY A 706 -5.16 -9.07 11.62
N GLU A 707 -4.38 -9.40 10.59
CA GLU A 707 -3.77 -8.39 9.73
C GLU A 707 -4.83 -7.80 8.79
N PHE A 708 -5.09 -6.51 8.93
CA PHE A 708 -6.06 -5.78 8.12
C PHE A 708 -5.35 -4.95 7.04
N ARG A 709 -5.76 -5.12 5.78
CA ARG A 709 -5.28 -4.33 4.64
C ARG A 709 -6.48 -3.75 3.89
N SER A 710 -6.36 -2.56 3.33
CA SER A 710 -7.40 -1.94 2.49
C SER A 710 -6.81 -1.11 1.37
N ARG A 711 -7.51 -1.07 0.23
CA ARG A 711 -7.14 -0.29 -0.96
C ARG A 711 -8.38 0.43 -1.51
N PRO A 712 -8.25 1.70 -1.94
CA PRO A 712 -9.35 2.41 -2.57
C PRO A 712 -9.71 1.73 -3.90
N LEU A 713 -11.00 1.68 -4.20
CA LEU A 713 -11.53 1.26 -5.50
C LEU A 713 -11.49 2.46 -6.45
N THR A 714 -10.30 3.03 -6.69
CA THR A 714 -10.12 4.10 -7.68
C THR A 714 -10.34 3.55 -9.08
N SER A 715 -11.15 4.24 -9.88
CA SER A 715 -11.43 3.94 -11.29
C SER A 715 -10.28 4.24 -12.25
N THR A 716 -9.04 4.34 -11.76
CA THR A 716 -7.90 4.85 -12.53
C THR A 716 -6.72 3.88 -12.46
N SER A 717 -6.80 2.78 -13.20
CA SER A 717 -5.61 2.13 -13.74
C SER A 717 -5.04 3.02 -14.84
N HIS A 718 -3.77 3.42 -14.72
CA HIS A 718 -2.99 4.10 -15.76
C HIS A 718 -2.73 3.17 -16.96
N ASN A 719 -3.78 2.87 -17.72
CA ASN A 719 -3.67 2.43 -19.10
C ASN A 719 -4.59 3.35 -19.91
N ASP A 720 -4.05 3.96 -20.96
CA ASP A 720 -4.71 4.94 -21.85
C ASP A 720 -5.98 4.42 -22.57
N THR A 721 -6.53 3.27 -22.15
CA THR A 721 -7.77 2.64 -22.63
C THR A 721 -8.94 2.76 -21.65
N ASP A 722 -8.73 3.09 -20.37
CA ASP A 722 -9.79 3.07 -19.34
C ASP A 722 -10.58 4.38 -19.19
N GLU A 723 -10.14 5.49 -19.81
CA GLU A 723 -10.92 6.75 -19.85
C GLU A 723 -12.28 6.59 -20.55
N LEU A 724 -12.48 5.52 -21.34
CA LEU A 724 -13.77 5.20 -21.97
C LEU A 724 -14.67 4.30 -21.09
N LEU A 725 -14.16 3.70 -20.01
CA LEU A 725 -14.93 2.77 -19.15
C LEU A 725 -15.57 3.46 -17.93
N GLY A 726 -15.06 4.64 -17.54
CA GLY A 726 -15.60 5.41 -16.42
C GLY A 726 -17.03 5.91 -16.63
N ASP A 727 -17.46 6.08 -17.88
CA ASP A 727 -18.77 6.62 -18.25
C ASP A 727 -19.92 5.58 -18.19
N ASP A 728 -19.61 4.28 -18.20
CA ASP A 728 -20.61 3.18 -18.28
C ASP A 728 -20.91 2.48 -16.94
N GLN A 729 -20.19 2.84 -15.86
CA GLN A 729 -20.38 2.22 -14.55
C GLN A 729 -21.57 2.85 -13.80
N LEU A 730 -22.54 2.02 -13.41
CA LEU A 730 -23.70 2.49 -12.66
C LEU A 730 -23.34 2.94 -11.24
N PHE A 731 -24.15 3.87 -10.71
CA PHE A 731 -24.11 4.23 -9.29
C PHE A 731 -24.40 3.01 -8.43
N VAL A 732 -23.53 2.73 -7.45
CA VAL A 732 -23.65 1.57 -6.58
C VAL A 732 -24.10 2.01 -5.19
N ALA A 733 -25.28 1.56 -4.75
CA ALA A 733 -25.76 1.83 -3.40
C ALA A 733 -25.17 0.84 -2.37
N THR A 734 -25.11 -0.44 -2.73
CA THR A 734 -24.58 -1.52 -1.90
C THR A 734 -23.77 -2.48 -2.77
N PRO A 735 -22.58 -2.94 -2.33
CA PRO A 735 -21.82 -3.92 -3.08
C PRO A 735 -22.47 -5.30 -2.93
N GLY A 736 -22.24 -6.17 -3.91
CA GLY A 736 -22.76 -7.53 -3.91
C GLY A 736 -23.72 -7.78 -5.07
N PRO A 737 -24.00 -9.05 -5.41
CA PRO A 737 -23.65 -10.30 -4.72
C PRO A 737 -22.15 -10.60 -4.70
N ILE A 738 -21.66 -11.41 -3.77
CA ILE A 738 -20.27 -11.85 -3.67
C ILE A 738 -20.17 -13.37 -3.73
N THR A 739 -19.14 -13.90 -4.38
CA THR A 739 -18.88 -15.34 -4.47
C THR A 739 -17.39 -15.65 -4.46
N LYS A 740 -17.03 -16.80 -3.89
CA LYS A 740 -15.64 -17.29 -3.89
C LYS A 740 -15.24 -17.74 -5.28
N LEU A 741 -14.21 -17.12 -5.86
CA LEU A 741 -13.75 -17.43 -7.21
C LEU A 741 -12.64 -18.48 -7.23
N GLY A 742 -11.72 -18.38 -6.27
CA GLY A 742 -10.54 -19.25 -6.19
C GLY A 742 -10.14 -19.57 -4.76
N LYS A 743 -8.92 -20.08 -4.57
CA LYS A 743 -8.36 -20.29 -3.23
C LYS A 743 -8.00 -18.98 -2.56
N ARG A 744 -7.64 -17.96 -3.36
CA ARG A 744 -7.13 -16.66 -2.94
C ARG A 744 -7.88 -15.49 -3.58
N SER A 745 -9.02 -15.73 -4.23
CA SER A 745 -9.79 -14.70 -4.95
C SER A 745 -11.31 -14.78 -4.75
N VAL A 746 -11.95 -13.61 -4.83
CA VAL A 746 -13.42 -13.43 -4.76
C VAL A 746 -13.90 -12.56 -5.91
N ALA A 747 -15.12 -12.80 -6.37
CA ALA A 747 -15.80 -11.97 -7.36
C ALA A 747 -16.98 -11.25 -6.71
N VAL A 748 -17.09 -9.94 -6.93
CA VAL A 748 -18.11 -9.08 -6.33
C VAL A 748 -18.86 -8.34 -7.44
N GLY A 749 -20.19 -8.42 -7.42
CA GLY A 749 -21.05 -7.59 -8.24
C GLY A 749 -20.98 -6.14 -7.75
N PHE A 750 -20.71 -5.21 -8.65
CA PHE A 750 -20.58 -3.79 -8.36
C PHE A 750 -21.35 -2.98 -9.41
N GLY A 751 -22.64 -2.78 -9.15
CA GLY A 751 -23.60 -2.28 -10.14
C GLY A 751 -23.71 -3.25 -11.31
N ASN A 752 -23.38 -2.77 -12.51
CA ASN A 752 -23.31 -3.56 -13.74
C ASN A 752 -21.93 -4.16 -14.06
N THR A 753 -20.93 -3.95 -13.19
CA THR A 753 -19.57 -4.49 -13.35
C THR A 753 -19.27 -5.59 -12.34
N ILE A 754 -18.24 -6.39 -12.60
CA ILE A 754 -17.74 -7.40 -11.65
C ILE A 754 -16.32 -6.97 -11.23
N LYS A 755 -16.10 -6.83 -9.93
CA LYS A 755 -14.79 -6.62 -9.33
C LYS A 755 -14.23 -7.95 -8.85
N ILE A 756 -13.02 -8.30 -9.28
CA ILE A 756 -12.30 -9.49 -8.84
C ILE A 756 -11.20 -9.04 -7.89
N ILE A 757 -11.23 -9.53 -6.66
CA ILE A 757 -10.24 -9.21 -5.66
C ILE A 757 -9.39 -10.46 -5.43
N THR A 758 -8.08 -10.33 -5.63
CA THR A 758 -7.13 -11.44 -5.53
C THR A 758 -6.03 -11.12 -4.52
N LEU A 759 -5.86 -12.02 -3.56
CA LEU A 759 -4.80 -11.99 -2.57
C LEU A 759 -3.62 -12.87 -2.98
N GLY A 760 -2.65 -12.36 -3.71
CA GLY A 760 -1.43 -13.06 -4.10
C GLY A 760 -1.54 -13.62 -5.50
N LYS A 761 -0.77 -14.68 -5.78
CA LYS A 761 -0.87 -15.39 -7.06
C LYS A 761 -1.96 -16.45 -6.96
N GLU A 762 -2.99 -16.33 -7.78
CA GLU A 762 -4.04 -17.33 -7.96
C GLU A 762 -3.77 -18.12 -9.25
N THR A 763 -3.81 -19.44 -9.18
CA THR A 763 -3.53 -20.31 -10.34
C THR A 763 -4.77 -20.97 -10.92
N PHE A 764 -5.98 -20.78 -10.34
CA PHE A 764 -7.26 -21.33 -10.82
C PHE A 764 -7.16 -22.80 -11.29
N ASP A 765 -6.37 -23.61 -10.58
CA ASP A 765 -6.04 -24.98 -11.02
C ASP A 765 -7.22 -25.97 -10.88
N GLY A 766 -8.43 -25.50 -10.54
CA GLY A 766 -9.62 -26.35 -10.42
C GLY A 766 -9.58 -27.36 -9.27
N SER A 767 -8.54 -27.33 -8.43
CA SER A 767 -8.38 -28.16 -7.23
C SER A 767 -9.23 -27.59 -6.08
N GLY A 768 -10.55 -27.69 -6.22
CA GLY A 768 -11.54 -27.32 -5.21
C GLY A 768 -11.96 -28.51 -4.34
N THR A 769 -11.46 -28.55 -3.11
CA THR A 769 -11.94 -29.29 -1.92
C THR A 769 -12.19 -30.80 -1.99
N SER A 770 -11.19 -31.55 -1.52
CA SER A 770 -11.28 -32.75 -0.66
C SER A 770 -9.98 -33.53 -0.89
N VAL A 771 -9.20 -33.77 0.17
CA VAL A 771 -7.89 -34.45 0.12
C VAL A 771 -6.70 -33.54 -0.27
N ASP A 772 -6.32 -32.64 0.64
CA ASP A 772 -4.89 -32.31 0.81
C ASP A 772 -4.21 -33.52 1.45
N LEU A 773 -3.93 -34.56 0.65
CA LEU A 773 -2.92 -35.55 0.99
C LEU A 773 -1.58 -34.89 0.69
N GLY A 774 -0.93 -34.39 1.73
CA GLY A 774 0.42 -33.84 1.68
C GLY A 774 1.38 -34.84 1.05
N MET A 775 1.64 -34.68 -0.24
CA MET A 775 2.79 -35.23 -0.94
C MET A 775 3.27 -34.23 -2.00
N ALA A 776 3.68 -33.05 -1.54
CA ALA A 776 4.74 -32.32 -2.22
C ALA A 776 6.04 -33.12 -2.04
N ILE A 777 6.22 -34.16 -2.86
CA ILE A 777 7.54 -34.73 -3.11
C ILE A 777 8.34 -33.60 -3.74
N HIS A 778 9.10 -32.88 -2.91
CA HIS A 778 10.25 -32.13 -3.37
C HIS A 778 11.14 -33.11 -4.12
N LYS A 779 11.02 -33.14 -5.45
CA LYS A 779 12.08 -33.66 -6.33
C LYS A 779 13.25 -32.68 -6.22
N SER A 780 13.94 -32.71 -5.09
CA SER A 780 15.32 -32.25 -5.03
C SER A 780 16.10 -33.18 -5.96
N LYS A 781 16.44 -32.68 -7.15
CA LYS A 781 17.49 -33.26 -7.98
C LYS A 781 18.76 -33.30 -7.13
N MET A 782 19.00 -34.44 -6.50
CA MET A 782 20.23 -34.74 -5.79
C MET A 782 21.33 -34.83 -6.84
N ARG A 783 22.04 -33.72 -7.03
CA ARG A 783 23.24 -33.63 -7.85
C ARG A 783 24.28 -34.56 -7.21
N ARG A 784 24.47 -35.75 -7.79
CA ARG A 784 25.54 -36.68 -7.43
C ARG A 784 26.88 -35.94 -7.51
N GLY A 785 27.47 -35.66 -6.35
CA GLY A 785 28.88 -35.28 -6.25
C GLY A 785 29.75 -36.52 -6.49
N PRO A 786 30.88 -36.41 -7.20
CA PRO A 786 31.78 -37.53 -7.43
C PRO A 786 32.49 -37.89 -6.13
N GLY A 787 32.53 -39.19 -5.83
CA GLY A 787 33.18 -39.73 -4.65
C GLY A 787 34.68 -39.43 -4.64
N ARG A 788 35.17 -38.96 -3.49
CA ARG A 788 36.59 -38.94 -3.16
C ARG A 788 36.84 -40.06 -2.16
N LYS A 789 37.63 -41.05 -2.59
CA LYS A 789 38.21 -42.09 -1.74
C LYS A 789 39.13 -41.41 -0.73
N LEU A 790 39.00 -41.75 0.55
CA LEU A 790 40.06 -41.59 1.53
C LEU A 790 40.71 -42.96 1.73
N GLN A 791 42.01 -42.95 1.51
CA GLN A 791 42.95 -43.72 2.29
C GLN A 791 43.25 -42.92 3.55
#